data_AF-A0A933JQK5-F1
#
_entry.id   AF-A0A933JQK5-F1
#
_cell.length_a   1.000
_cell.length_b   1.000
_cell.length_c   1.000
_cell.angle_alpha   90.00
_cell.angle_beta   90.00
_cell.angle_gamma   90.00
#
_symmetry.space_group_name_H-M   'P 1'
#
loop_
_entity.id
_entity.type
_entity.pdbx_description
1 polymer ?
#
loop_
_entity_poly.entity_id
_entity_poly.type
_entity_poly.pdbx_seq_one_letter_code
_entity_poly.pdbx_strand_id
1 'polypeptide(L)'
;MSFTVSVLRGIDSDGAPRIRALSFAEDGTESYAPCEAGLESAWARLARVSTIDAGSLADLRAVLESSLPDPETKERTVDRLTVPNARDVRGTAAHPRAYRGTKHKLPKPPLDSRDLRFHLLSRRGEREVLRWVTTEAPDALPTDPYLLRWHGNGQVDRNRLPPVFVRELLYSLRGEPWSGVREAAAVFRRMSLDSRQAARRTIALALATTPVGLKLAWLRLFEAIPESRVPRFVRAVRASKANRLAPSDQFPAAESAAALGLASYEQRLLAVLKTHEVGAPLAYVTAGLELQHRFQERWDLVGPLEGPGGMVPWVERLLGSTRDYEHSRQAYRVFRAAGSLGEFRELIDRLPDQARAPMAIVLSAIEARGADAEIWRAATRVAVSWAGALVSLPETHREKGEALLEQLVLQVDAKEAQRRFAVMPSLLDRVCRPPFADVLVTPVLGRAPLQALIESLPLAHLETLLATPDASLLKLETLSQRDGPASLAREGLAVLAAELPSFTVHALAFEPSRLLRSARALGLLSTAVALEVIRRFEGHDLVRLDLASMTLEAMVEAIDQARPRSVHNPVSARLRAHVEGRARLRPGQIERDRAQAERGLLASRVELLGFLVTEHAQRRMGTKSVLESDERLALMVVLDIDENRRALRRAIRRWLGSHALGQMGTRVWGRESHPANRSWLKRHSGLETTWLNGIRRVFEADGRELVLALETDPIQILQVGTWTGTCTGLGGYLIDGLASLVLDVNRQVVVAKDALGRVARQVLSISKKNELVPCAPYPLSTSSAVRAAFRSYDAEFAQSLGIAVSLDSYPEFDRLVATHPFHDDTWIEDPEKPLPDTGPR
;
A
#
# COMPACT_ATOMS: atom_id res chain seq x y z
N MET A 1 -24.54 -6.60 -14.72
CA MET A 1 -25.68 -7.54 -14.92
C MET A 1 -26.87 -6.74 -15.43
N SER A 2 -27.41 -7.07 -16.61
CA SER A 2 -28.58 -6.40 -17.17
C SER A 2 -29.88 -7.01 -16.62
N PHE A 3 -30.76 -6.19 -16.05
CA PHE A 3 -32.13 -6.59 -15.75
C PHE A 3 -33.03 -6.17 -16.91
N THR A 4 -33.95 -7.05 -17.29
CA THR A 4 -34.80 -6.87 -18.45
C THR A 4 -36.27 -6.85 -18.03
N VAL A 5 -36.94 -5.74 -18.30
CA VAL A 5 -38.38 -5.58 -18.14
C VAL A 5 -39.04 -5.67 -19.50
N SER A 6 -39.87 -6.69 -19.74
CA SER A 6 -40.69 -6.71 -20.96
C SER A 6 -41.81 -5.67 -20.85
N VAL A 7 -41.67 -4.56 -21.57
CA VAL A 7 -42.70 -3.51 -21.67
C VAL A 7 -43.21 -3.47 -23.12
N LEU A 8 -44.53 -3.46 -23.30
CA LEU A 8 -45.12 -3.26 -24.60
C LEU A 8 -44.95 -1.79 -24.96
N ARG A 9 -43.99 -1.47 -25.84
CA ARG A 9 -43.64 -0.09 -26.17
C ARG A 9 -43.85 0.19 -27.66
N GLY A 10 -44.86 1.01 -27.94
CA GLY A 10 -44.99 1.79 -29.16
C GLY A 10 -45.06 1.04 -30.50
N ILE A 11 -45.40 1.83 -31.51
CA ILE A 11 -45.38 1.47 -32.92
C ILE A 11 -44.04 1.98 -33.46
N ASP A 12 -43.26 1.12 -34.13
CA ASP A 12 -42.01 1.55 -34.76
C ASP A 12 -42.27 2.52 -35.93
N SER A 13 -41.20 3.12 -36.48
CA SER A 13 -41.31 4.01 -37.64
C SER A 13 -41.99 3.36 -38.85
N ASP A 14 -42.00 2.03 -38.91
CA ASP A 14 -42.66 1.20 -39.92
C ASP A 14 -44.16 0.97 -39.65
N GLY A 15 -44.71 1.48 -38.55
CA GLY A 15 -46.12 1.28 -38.21
C GLY A 15 -46.42 -0.04 -37.48
N ALA A 16 -45.42 -0.89 -37.21
CA ALA A 16 -45.61 -2.20 -36.58
C ALA A 16 -45.53 -2.15 -35.04
N PRO A 17 -46.45 -2.82 -34.32
CA PRO A 17 -46.41 -2.91 -32.87
C PRO A 17 -45.33 -3.91 -32.43
N ARG A 18 -44.33 -3.47 -31.67
CA ARG A 18 -43.25 -4.33 -31.16
C ARG A 18 -43.34 -4.49 -29.65
N ILE A 19 -43.09 -5.72 -29.20
CA ILE A 19 -42.74 -5.94 -27.80
C ILE A 19 -41.24 -5.68 -27.65
N ARG A 20 -40.86 -4.92 -26.62
CA ARG A 20 -39.46 -4.66 -26.34
C ARG A 20 -39.15 -4.91 -24.87
N ALA A 21 -38.00 -5.49 -24.65
CA ALA A 21 -37.48 -5.67 -23.32
C ALA A 21 -36.65 -4.42 -22.97
N LEU A 22 -37.17 -3.56 -22.10
CA LEU A 22 -36.42 -2.45 -21.52
C LEU A 22 -35.33 -3.05 -20.63
N SER A 23 -34.10 -2.99 -21.13
CA SER A 23 -32.93 -3.27 -20.33
C SER A 23 -32.35 -1.95 -19.84
N PHE A 24 -32.25 -1.82 -18.53
CA PHE A 24 -31.59 -0.68 -17.93
C PHE A 24 -30.12 -1.03 -17.72
N ALA A 25 -29.25 -0.37 -18.47
CA ALA A 25 -27.80 -0.50 -18.30
C ALA A 25 -27.34 0.19 -17.01
N GLU A 26 -26.11 -0.11 -16.56
CA GLU A 26 -25.54 0.43 -15.32
C GLU A 26 -25.34 1.95 -15.36
N ASP A 27 -25.18 2.53 -16.55
CA ASP A 27 -25.09 3.97 -16.81
C ASP A 27 -26.47 4.66 -16.92
N GLY A 28 -27.57 3.92 -16.76
CA GLY A 28 -28.93 4.44 -16.88
C GLY A 28 -29.41 4.62 -18.32
N THR A 29 -28.64 4.17 -19.31
CA THR A 29 -29.11 4.11 -20.70
C THR A 29 -30.18 3.04 -20.85
N GLU A 30 -31.23 3.40 -21.58
CA GLU A 30 -32.24 2.44 -22.03
C GLU A 30 -31.65 1.70 -23.22
N SER A 31 -31.40 0.41 -23.07
CA SER A 31 -31.07 -0.47 -24.19
C SER A 31 -32.20 -1.46 -24.40
N TYR A 32 -32.40 -1.84 -25.65
CA TYR A 32 -33.39 -2.84 -25.99
C TYR A 32 -32.73 -4.21 -25.95
N ALA A 33 -33.22 -5.07 -25.06
CA ALA A 33 -32.85 -6.48 -25.06
C ALA A 33 -33.90 -7.30 -25.83
N PRO A 34 -33.51 -8.46 -26.40
CA PRO A 34 -34.47 -9.43 -26.93
C PRO A 34 -35.47 -9.86 -25.85
N CYS A 35 -36.72 -10.09 -26.24
CA CYS A 35 -37.72 -10.65 -25.32
C CYS A 35 -37.53 -12.17 -25.18
N GLU A 36 -38.18 -12.77 -24.20
CA GLU A 36 -38.23 -14.23 -24.10
C GLU A 36 -38.88 -14.79 -25.38
N ALA A 37 -38.25 -15.79 -26.02
CA ALA A 37 -38.67 -16.32 -27.32
C ALA A 37 -40.15 -16.76 -27.35
N GLY A 38 -40.66 -17.27 -26.22
CA GLY A 38 -42.07 -17.63 -26.06
C GLY A 38 -43.01 -16.42 -26.11
N LEU A 39 -42.60 -15.29 -25.54
CA LEU A 39 -43.35 -14.05 -25.51
C LEU A 39 -43.36 -13.36 -26.89
N GLU A 40 -42.23 -13.36 -27.61
CA GLU A 40 -42.17 -12.86 -28.99
C GLU A 40 -43.07 -13.67 -29.92
N SER A 41 -43.06 -15.00 -29.77
CA SER A 41 -43.90 -15.91 -30.54
C SER A 41 -45.39 -15.69 -30.25
N ALA A 42 -45.76 -15.54 -28.98
CA ALA A 42 -47.14 -15.21 -28.58
C ALA A 42 -47.56 -13.85 -29.14
N TRP A 43 -46.70 -12.82 -29.00
CA TRP A 43 -46.94 -11.49 -29.56
C TRP A 43 -47.17 -11.54 -31.08
N ALA A 44 -46.34 -12.27 -31.83
CA ALA A 44 -46.45 -12.38 -33.28
C ALA A 44 -47.77 -13.05 -33.72
N ARG A 45 -48.24 -14.07 -33.00
CA ARG A 45 -49.51 -14.76 -33.32
C ARG A 45 -50.74 -13.89 -33.08
N LEU A 46 -50.68 -12.94 -32.15
CA LEU A 46 -51.75 -11.98 -31.90
C LEU A 46 -51.95 -10.95 -33.04
N ALA A 47 -51.10 -10.96 -34.07
CA ALA A 47 -51.24 -10.10 -35.24
C ALA A 47 -52.45 -10.43 -36.13
N ARG A 48 -52.98 -11.66 -36.04
CA ARG A 48 -54.02 -12.17 -36.95
C ARG A 48 -55.02 -13.06 -36.21
N VAL A 49 -55.76 -12.49 -35.26
CA VAL A 49 -56.77 -13.20 -34.48
C VAL A 49 -58.13 -13.03 -35.14
N SER A 50 -58.71 -14.13 -35.65
CA SER A 50 -60.05 -14.12 -36.26
C SER A 50 -61.15 -14.54 -35.27
N THR A 51 -60.82 -15.41 -34.31
CA THR A 51 -61.70 -15.87 -33.22
C THR A 51 -60.88 -16.04 -31.94
N ILE A 52 -61.46 -15.78 -30.77
CA ILE A 52 -60.84 -16.11 -29.48
C ILE A 52 -60.97 -17.63 -29.25
N ASP A 53 -59.97 -18.37 -29.71
CA ASP A 53 -59.84 -19.81 -29.44
C ASP A 53 -58.84 -20.08 -28.31
N ALA A 54 -58.64 -21.36 -27.96
CA ALA A 54 -57.73 -21.76 -26.90
C ALA A 54 -56.28 -21.30 -27.15
N GLY A 55 -55.83 -21.26 -28.41
CA GLY A 55 -54.49 -20.80 -28.78
C GLY A 55 -54.34 -19.28 -28.59
N SER A 56 -55.29 -18.51 -29.09
CA SER A 56 -55.33 -17.05 -28.94
C SER A 56 -55.45 -16.63 -27.48
N LEU A 57 -56.22 -17.37 -26.67
CA LEU A 57 -56.29 -17.17 -25.22
C LEU A 57 -54.97 -17.46 -24.52
N ALA A 58 -54.27 -18.53 -24.90
CA ALA A 58 -52.96 -18.86 -24.35
C ALA A 58 -51.92 -17.77 -24.70
N ASP A 59 -51.94 -17.26 -25.94
CA ASP A 59 -51.07 -16.18 -26.38
C ASP A 59 -51.39 -14.84 -25.68
N LEU A 60 -52.67 -14.49 -25.57
CA LEU A 60 -53.13 -13.32 -24.81
C LEU A 60 -52.70 -13.42 -23.35
N ARG A 61 -52.91 -14.59 -22.72
CA ARG A 61 -52.49 -14.83 -21.35
C ARG A 61 -50.99 -14.68 -21.21
N ALA A 62 -50.20 -15.31 -22.08
CA ALA A 62 -48.74 -15.21 -22.04
C ALA A 62 -48.25 -13.75 -22.13
N VAL A 63 -48.85 -12.95 -23.02
CA VAL A 63 -48.52 -11.52 -23.18
C VAL A 63 -48.97 -10.71 -21.97
N LEU A 64 -50.22 -10.82 -21.55
CA LEU A 64 -50.80 -10.05 -20.43
C LEU A 64 -50.15 -10.40 -19.09
N GLU A 65 -49.72 -11.64 -18.91
CA GLU A 65 -49.06 -12.09 -17.68
C GLU A 65 -47.57 -11.73 -17.63
N SER A 66 -46.93 -11.52 -18.78
CA SER A 66 -45.45 -11.37 -18.87
C SER A 66 -45.02 -9.98 -19.33
N SER A 67 -45.96 -9.09 -19.62
CA SER A 67 -45.68 -7.72 -20.07
C SER A 67 -46.68 -6.70 -19.50
N LEU A 68 -46.31 -5.44 -19.56
CA LEU A 68 -47.16 -4.30 -19.19
C LEU A 68 -47.20 -3.31 -20.35
N PRO A 69 -48.36 -2.68 -20.66
CA PRO A 69 -48.42 -1.57 -21.61
C PRO A 69 -47.61 -0.38 -21.12
N ASP A 70 -46.81 0.24 -22.00
CA ASP A 70 -46.14 1.51 -21.68
C ASP A 70 -47.20 2.62 -21.54
N PRO A 71 -47.39 3.20 -20.35
CA PRO A 71 -48.39 4.25 -20.11
C PRO A 71 -48.14 5.55 -20.87
N GLU A 72 -46.95 5.77 -21.41
CA GLU A 72 -46.67 6.94 -22.27
C GLU A 72 -46.96 6.69 -23.75
N THR A 73 -47.31 5.46 -24.13
CA THR A 73 -47.79 5.20 -25.49
C THR A 73 -49.01 6.04 -25.73
N LYS A 74 -48.89 7.05 -26.62
CA LYS A 74 -50.02 7.87 -27.04
C LYS A 74 -51.16 6.95 -27.45
N GLU A 75 -52.34 7.13 -26.86
CA GLU A 75 -53.51 6.35 -27.23
C GLU A 75 -53.76 6.56 -28.73
N ARG A 76 -53.45 5.54 -29.51
CA ARG A 76 -53.93 5.47 -30.88
C ARG A 76 -55.41 5.16 -30.80
N THR A 77 -56.21 5.84 -31.61
CA THR A 77 -57.60 5.47 -31.83
C THR A 77 -57.57 4.11 -32.53
N VAL A 78 -57.74 3.04 -31.74
CA VAL A 78 -57.94 1.69 -32.26
C VAL A 78 -59.44 1.48 -32.40
N ASP A 79 -59.87 0.83 -33.48
CA ASP A 79 -61.29 0.56 -33.72
C ASP A 79 -61.86 -0.25 -32.56
N ARG A 80 -63.02 0.15 -32.03
CA ARG A 80 -63.64 -0.60 -30.93
C ARG A 80 -63.81 -2.06 -31.33
N LEU A 81 -63.33 -2.98 -30.50
CA LEU A 81 -63.60 -4.39 -30.65
C LEU A 81 -65.09 -4.63 -30.47
N THR A 82 -65.81 -4.74 -31.59
CA THR A 82 -67.20 -5.15 -31.59
C THR A 82 -67.24 -6.66 -31.47
N VAL A 83 -68.00 -7.15 -30.48
CA VAL A 83 -68.43 -8.54 -30.42
C VAL A 83 -69.15 -8.79 -31.75
N PRO A 84 -68.71 -9.75 -32.58
CA PRO A 84 -69.47 -10.10 -33.78
C PRO A 84 -70.87 -10.47 -33.31
N ASN A 85 -71.88 -9.66 -33.64
CA ASN A 85 -73.26 -10.13 -33.50
C ASN A 85 -73.30 -11.45 -34.25
N ALA A 86 -73.63 -12.54 -33.54
CA ALA A 86 -73.78 -13.85 -34.13
C ALA A 86 -74.55 -13.63 -35.42
N ARG A 87 -73.88 -13.81 -36.57
CA ARG A 87 -74.55 -13.62 -37.85
C ARG A 87 -75.75 -14.53 -37.76
N ASP A 88 -76.95 -13.95 -37.74
CA ASP A 88 -78.17 -14.70 -37.96
C ASP A 88 -77.93 -15.41 -39.28
N VAL A 89 -77.54 -16.68 -39.20
CA VAL A 89 -77.47 -17.55 -40.35
C VAL A 89 -78.92 -17.72 -40.72
N ARG A 90 -79.45 -16.77 -41.51
CA ARG A 90 -80.72 -16.93 -42.18
C ARG A 90 -80.56 -18.21 -42.97
N GLY A 91 -81.22 -19.27 -42.49
CA GLY A 91 -81.30 -20.53 -43.20
C GLY A 91 -81.89 -20.21 -44.56
N THR A 92 -81.06 -20.20 -45.60
CA THR A 92 -81.55 -20.19 -46.97
C THR A 92 -82.11 -21.58 -47.24
N ALA A 93 -83.34 -21.80 -46.81
CA ALA A 93 -84.18 -22.87 -47.30
C ALA A 93 -84.58 -22.54 -48.74
N ALA A 94 -83.75 -22.94 -49.71
CA ALA A 94 -84.15 -23.08 -51.11
C ALA A 94 -83.16 -23.98 -51.87
N HIS A 95 -83.53 -25.26 -51.90
CA HIS A 95 -83.17 -26.40 -52.75
C HIS A 95 -82.03 -26.34 -53.81
N PRO A 96 -81.21 -27.42 -53.90
CA PRO A 96 -80.28 -27.65 -55.00
C PRO A 96 -80.94 -28.50 -56.10
N ARG A 97 -80.96 -28.02 -57.34
CA ARG A 97 -81.12 -28.91 -58.51
C ARG A 97 -80.65 -28.34 -59.85
N ALA A 98 -79.59 -27.54 -59.87
CA ALA A 98 -78.85 -27.28 -61.10
C ALA A 98 -77.50 -26.62 -60.76
N TYR A 99 -76.50 -27.37 -60.31
CA TYR A 99 -75.10 -26.88 -60.36
C TYR A 99 -74.14 -28.09 -60.31
N ARG A 100 -74.28 -28.99 -61.28
CA ARG A 100 -73.20 -29.90 -61.67
C ARG A 100 -72.32 -29.13 -62.66
N GLY A 101 -71.12 -28.70 -62.22
CA GLY A 101 -70.04 -28.41 -63.17
C GLY A 101 -69.36 -27.05 -63.17
N THR A 102 -69.25 -26.31 -62.05
CA THR A 102 -68.27 -25.20 -62.00
C THR A 102 -67.23 -25.43 -60.90
N LYS A 103 -65.96 -25.56 -61.32
CA LYS A 103 -64.74 -25.57 -60.49
C LYS A 103 -64.49 -24.24 -59.73
N HIS A 104 -65.39 -23.27 -59.78
CA HIS A 104 -65.26 -22.00 -59.06
C HIS A 104 -66.04 -22.02 -57.75
N LYS A 105 -65.34 -22.35 -56.65
CA LYS A 105 -65.77 -21.87 -55.33
C LYS A 105 -65.58 -20.35 -55.33
N LEU A 106 -66.63 -19.60 -54.97
CA LEU A 106 -66.48 -18.19 -54.60
C LEU A 106 -65.37 -18.11 -53.55
N PRO A 107 -64.39 -17.19 -53.68
CA PRO A 107 -63.38 -17.00 -52.66
C PRO A 107 -64.11 -16.79 -51.33
N LYS A 108 -63.80 -17.61 -50.33
CA LYS A 108 -64.34 -17.39 -48.98
C LYS A 108 -64.03 -15.93 -48.65
N PRO A 109 -65.03 -15.12 -48.24
CA PRO A 109 -64.74 -13.77 -47.81
C PRO A 109 -63.62 -13.85 -46.78
N PRO A 110 -62.59 -12.97 -46.88
CA PRO A 110 -61.49 -13.00 -45.95
C PRO A 110 -62.06 -13.00 -44.54
N LEU A 111 -61.62 -13.93 -43.71
CA LEU A 111 -61.96 -13.90 -42.30
C LEU A 111 -61.46 -12.55 -41.77
N ASP A 112 -62.31 -11.80 -41.08
CA ASP A 112 -61.95 -10.54 -40.43
C ASP A 112 -60.91 -10.84 -39.33
N SER A 113 -59.65 -10.96 -39.72
CA SER A 113 -58.54 -11.12 -38.78
C SER A 113 -58.22 -9.76 -38.18
N ARG A 114 -58.24 -9.68 -36.85
CA ARG A 114 -57.92 -8.48 -36.08
C ARG A 114 -56.51 -8.59 -35.52
N ASP A 115 -55.80 -7.47 -35.51
CA ASP A 115 -54.48 -7.36 -34.88
C ASP A 115 -54.65 -6.89 -33.43
N LEU A 116 -54.65 -7.83 -32.48
CA LEU A 116 -54.86 -7.50 -31.06
C LEU A 116 -53.65 -6.77 -30.46
N ARG A 117 -52.49 -6.79 -31.10
CA ARG A 117 -51.27 -6.17 -30.59
C ARG A 117 -51.46 -4.67 -30.37
N PHE A 118 -52.13 -3.98 -31.29
CA PHE A 118 -52.41 -2.54 -31.17
C PHE A 118 -53.27 -2.21 -29.95
N HIS A 119 -54.21 -3.08 -29.60
CA HIS A 119 -55.02 -2.90 -28.40
C HIS A 119 -54.19 -3.11 -27.13
N LEU A 120 -53.30 -4.09 -27.12
CA LEU A 120 -52.45 -4.41 -25.98
C LEU A 120 -51.35 -3.35 -25.71
N LEU A 121 -51.06 -2.45 -26.67
CA LEU A 121 -50.12 -1.34 -26.47
C LEU A 121 -50.62 -0.27 -25.49
N SER A 122 -51.92 -0.21 -25.22
CA SER A 122 -52.52 0.79 -24.33
C SER A 122 -53.37 0.12 -23.26
N ARG A 123 -53.46 0.71 -22.07
CA ARG A 123 -54.34 0.19 -21.02
C ARG A 123 -55.80 0.15 -21.42
N ARG A 124 -56.25 1.15 -22.17
CA ARG A 124 -57.63 1.22 -22.65
C ARG A 124 -57.92 0.08 -23.62
N GLY A 125 -57.04 -0.17 -24.58
CA GLY A 125 -57.17 -1.28 -25.52
C GLY A 125 -57.03 -2.63 -24.82
N GLU A 126 -56.16 -2.77 -23.83
CA GLU A 126 -56.05 -3.96 -22.97
C GLU A 126 -57.41 -4.30 -22.32
N ARG A 127 -58.11 -3.30 -21.79
CA ARG A 127 -59.47 -3.49 -21.25
C ARG A 127 -60.52 -3.82 -22.29
N GLU A 128 -60.39 -3.29 -23.50
CA GLU A 128 -61.29 -3.64 -24.59
C GLU A 128 -61.09 -5.10 -25.01
N VAL A 129 -59.84 -5.56 -25.07
CA VAL A 129 -59.52 -6.98 -25.31
C VAL A 129 -60.05 -7.85 -24.17
N LEU A 130 -59.80 -7.48 -22.90
CA LEU A 130 -60.31 -8.23 -21.76
C LEU A 130 -61.84 -8.27 -21.75
N ARG A 131 -62.54 -7.15 -21.98
CA ARG A 131 -64.01 -7.13 -22.07
C ARG A 131 -64.55 -7.98 -23.22
N TRP A 132 -63.89 -7.93 -24.37
CA TRP A 132 -64.25 -8.76 -25.52
C TRP A 132 -64.07 -10.25 -25.19
N VAL A 133 -62.93 -10.63 -24.61
CA VAL A 133 -62.66 -12.00 -24.15
C VAL A 133 -63.66 -12.44 -23.08
N THR A 134 -63.99 -11.60 -22.09
CA THR A 134 -64.98 -11.93 -21.05
C THR A 134 -66.39 -12.06 -21.64
N THR A 135 -66.72 -11.38 -22.74
CA THR A 135 -68.03 -11.54 -23.39
C THR A 135 -68.14 -12.87 -24.12
N GLU A 136 -67.05 -13.31 -24.77
CA GLU A 136 -66.98 -14.58 -25.50
C GLU A 136 -66.70 -15.79 -24.58
N ALA A 137 -65.99 -15.56 -23.47
CA ALA A 137 -65.53 -16.57 -22.52
C ALA A 137 -65.39 -15.95 -21.10
N PRO A 138 -66.50 -15.82 -20.34
CA PRO A 138 -66.57 -15.09 -19.06
C PRO A 138 -65.54 -15.46 -18.01
N ASP A 139 -65.11 -16.73 -17.98
CA ASP A 139 -64.18 -17.26 -16.98
C ASP A 139 -62.74 -17.41 -17.50
N ALA A 140 -62.44 -17.00 -18.73
CA ALA A 140 -61.17 -17.31 -19.38
C ALA A 140 -59.98 -16.46 -18.90
N LEU A 141 -60.21 -15.20 -18.53
CA LEU A 141 -59.17 -14.27 -18.07
C LEU A 141 -59.68 -13.39 -16.91
N PRO A 142 -58.86 -13.13 -15.88
CA PRO A 142 -59.19 -12.21 -14.80
C PRO A 142 -59.14 -10.74 -15.26
N THR A 143 -59.69 -9.83 -14.45
CA THR A 143 -59.72 -8.37 -14.71
C THR A 143 -58.34 -7.74 -14.90
N ASP A 144 -57.29 -8.31 -14.29
CA ASP A 144 -55.90 -7.93 -14.52
C ASP A 144 -55.01 -9.19 -14.38
N PRO A 145 -54.72 -9.89 -15.49
CA PRO A 145 -53.94 -11.14 -15.47
C PRO A 145 -52.54 -10.98 -14.91
N TYR A 146 -51.91 -9.83 -15.17
CA TYR A 146 -50.60 -9.52 -14.62
C TYR A 146 -50.65 -9.47 -13.07
N LEU A 147 -51.59 -8.69 -12.53
CA LEU A 147 -51.72 -8.54 -11.08
C LEU A 147 -52.10 -9.85 -10.40
N LEU A 148 -53.03 -10.61 -11.00
CA LEU A 148 -53.42 -11.90 -10.46
C LEU A 148 -52.22 -12.86 -10.37
N ARG A 149 -51.47 -12.99 -11.48
CA ARG A 149 -50.35 -13.93 -11.55
C ARG A 149 -49.23 -13.59 -10.57
N TRP A 150 -48.86 -12.32 -10.46
CA TRP A 150 -47.65 -11.93 -9.73
C TRP A 150 -47.90 -11.38 -8.31
N HIS A 151 -49.14 -11.01 -7.98
CA HIS A 151 -49.47 -10.32 -6.73
C HIS A 151 -50.71 -10.88 -5.99
N GLY A 152 -51.40 -11.87 -6.57
CA GLY A 152 -52.47 -12.63 -5.94
C GLY A 152 -53.89 -12.06 -6.11
N ASN A 153 -54.86 -12.77 -5.51
CA ASN A 153 -56.30 -12.56 -5.69
C ASN A 153 -56.85 -11.46 -4.77
N GLY A 154 -57.05 -10.27 -5.31
CA GLY A 154 -57.89 -9.25 -4.70
C GLY A 154 -58.65 -8.50 -5.80
N GLN A 155 -59.81 -7.93 -5.47
CA GLN A 155 -60.47 -6.94 -6.33
C GLN A 155 -59.57 -5.71 -6.42
N VAL A 156 -58.65 -5.74 -7.38
CA VAL A 156 -57.58 -4.78 -7.50
C VAL A 156 -57.70 -4.03 -8.80
N ASP A 157 -57.73 -2.69 -8.70
CA ASP A 157 -57.69 -1.81 -9.85
C ASP A 157 -56.32 -1.12 -9.98
N ARG A 158 -55.55 -1.54 -10.98
CA ARG A 158 -54.27 -0.95 -11.40
C ARG A 158 -54.40 0.56 -11.74
N ASN A 159 -55.61 1.11 -11.94
CA ASN A 159 -55.83 2.56 -12.19
C ASN A 159 -55.50 3.45 -11.00
N ARG A 160 -55.54 2.90 -9.78
CA ARG A 160 -55.25 3.68 -8.58
C ARG A 160 -53.74 3.91 -8.37
N LEU A 161 -52.92 3.25 -9.19
CA LEU A 161 -51.46 3.40 -9.20
C LEU A 161 -51.03 4.51 -10.17
N PRO A 162 -50.03 5.33 -9.82
CA PRO A 162 -49.44 6.29 -10.74
C PRO A 162 -48.98 5.62 -12.04
N PRO A 163 -49.22 6.21 -13.23
CA PRO A 163 -48.79 5.59 -14.50
C PRO A 163 -47.29 5.29 -14.53
N VAL A 164 -46.47 6.25 -14.09
CA VAL A 164 -45.00 6.11 -14.02
C VAL A 164 -44.57 4.98 -13.07
N PHE A 165 -45.28 4.76 -11.96
CA PHE A 165 -45.02 3.64 -11.05
C PHE A 165 -45.26 2.29 -11.74
N VAL A 166 -46.35 2.18 -12.51
CA VAL A 166 -46.66 0.95 -13.23
C VAL A 166 -45.62 0.64 -14.30
N ARG A 167 -45.14 1.67 -15.00
CA ARG A 167 -44.11 1.49 -16.02
C ARG A 167 -42.78 1.02 -15.45
N GLU A 168 -42.29 1.70 -14.42
CA GLU A 168 -40.89 1.58 -14.04
C GLU A 168 -40.66 0.76 -12.77
N LEU A 169 -41.66 0.60 -11.89
CA LEU A 169 -41.45 -0.02 -10.58
C LEU A 169 -42.30 -1.28 -10.33
N LEU A 170 -43.54 -1.34 -10.83
CA LEU A 170 -44.45 -2.47 -10.58
C LEU A 170 -43.83 -3.82 -10.99
N TYR A 171 -43.10 -3.84 -12.09
CA TYR A 171 -42.43 -5.06 -12.55
C TYR A 171 -41.31 -5.54 -11.63
N SER A 172 -40.57 -4.63 -11.03
CA SER A 172 -39.54 -4.96 -10.04
C SER A 172 -40.15 -5.54 -8.75
N LEU A 173 -41.46 -5.36 -8.52
CA LEU A 173 -42.17 -5.88 -7.35
C LEU A 173 -42.79 -7.27 -7.56
N ARG A 174 -42.56 -7.95 -8.70
CA ARG A 174 -43.13 -9.30 -8.94
C ARG A 174 -42.87 -10.25 -7.76
N GLY A 175 -43.91 -10.99 -7.37
CA GLY A 175 -43.93 -11.88 -6.22
C GLY A 175 -44.38 -11.22 -4.90
N GLU A 176 -44.37 -9.89 -4.80
CA GLU A 176 -44.91 -9.20 -3.61
C GLU A 176 -46.43 -9.31 -3.57
N PRO A 177 -47.06 -9.49 -2.39
CA PRO A 177 -48.51 -9.45 -2.29
C PRO A 177 -49.04 -8.06 -2.63
N TRP A 178 -50.31 -7.97 -3.03
CA TRP A 178 -50.93 -6.69 -3.37
C TRP A 178 -50.85 -5.63 -2.26
N SER A 179 -50.90 -6.03 -0.98
CA SER A 179 -50.66 -5.13 0.15
C SER A 179 -49.29 -4.46 0.08
N GLY A 180 -48.25 -5.22 -0.27
CA GLY A 180 -46.89 -4.72 -0.50
C GLY A 180 -46.80 -3.78 -1.69
N VAL A 181 -47.51 -4.07 -2.79
CA VAL A 181 -47.58 -3.17 -3.96
C VAL A 181 -48.24 -1.84 -3.62
N ARG A 182 -49.34 -1.84 -2.85
CA ARG A 182 -50.01 -0.61 -2.41
C ARG A 182 -49.11 0.24 -1.53
N GLU A 183 -48.40 -0.39 -0.61
CA GLU A 183 -47.44 0.31 0.24
C GLU A 183 -46.27 0.86 -0.58
N ALA A 184 -45.73 0.08 -1.52
CA ALA A 184 -44.68 0.56 -2.42
C ALA A 184 -45.13 1.77 -3.25
N ALA A 185 -46.39 1.79 -3.70
CA ALA A 185 -46.98 2.93 -4.39
C ALA A 185 -47.21 4.14 -3.48
N ALA A 186 -47.38 3.93 -2.17
CA ALA A 186 -47.43 5.00 -1.18
C ALA A 186 -46.03 5.60 -0.96
N VAL A 187 -45.01 4.76 -0.76
CA VAL A 187 -43.60 5.19 -0.65
C VAL A 187 -43.17 5.96 -1.90
N PHE A 188 -43.51 5.44 -3.09
CA PHE A 188 -43.23 6.09 -4.38
C PHE A 188 -43.75 7.53 -4.44
N ARG A 189 -44.96 7.78 -3.90
CA ARG A 189 -45.56 9.12 -3.85
C ARG A 189 -44.88 10.01 -2.82
N ARG A 190 -44.56 9.49 -1.63
CA ARG A 190 -43.88 10.26 -0.58
C ARG A 190 -42.46 10.69 -0.99
N MET A 191 -41.77 9.85 -1.76
CA MET A 191 -40.46 10.15 -2.34
C MET A 191 -40.52 11.01 -3.63
N SER A 192 -41.72 11.41 -4.09
CA SER A 192 -41.93 12.17 -5.34
C SER A 192 -41.21 11.57 -6.55
N LEU A 193 -41.22 10.23 -6.66
CA LEU A 193 -40.48 9.52 -7.72
C LEU A 193 -41.09 9.71 -9.12
N ASP A 194 -42.27 10.31 -9.24
CA ASP A 194 -42.90 10.70 -10.50
C ASP A 194 -42.05 11.74 -11.27
N SER A 195 -41.50 12.73 -10.56
CA SER A 195 -40.67 13.79 -11.14
C SER A 195 -39.17 13.47 -11.18
N ARG A 196 -38.74 12.35 -10.57
CA ARG A 196 -37.31 12.04 -10.32
C ARG A 196 -36.84 10.80 -11.06
N GLN A 197 -36.63 10.94 -12.37
CA GLN A 197 -36.29 9.84 -13.26
C GLN A 197 -35.05 9.03 -12.83
N ALA A 198 -33.96 9.71 -12.45
CA ALA A 198 -32.71 9.04 -12.06
C ALA A 198 -32.88 8.15 -10.82
N ALA A 199 -33.44 8.69 -9.73
CA ALA A 199 -33.69 7.95 -8.49
C ALA A 199 -34.64 6.75 -8.75
N ARG A 200 -35.75 7.00 -9.46
CA ARG A 200 -36.72 5.98 -9.82
C ARG A 200 -36.11 4.79 -10.57
N ARG A 201 -35.31 5.06 -11.62
CA ARG A 201 -34.63 4.01 -12.40
C ARG A 201 -33.65 3.21 -11.55
N THR A 202 -32.84 3.87 -10.73
CA THR A 202 -31.90 3.17 -9.85
C THR A 202 -32.62 2.27 -8.84
N ILE A 203 -33.71 2.75 -8.22
CA ILE A 203 -34.52 1.98 -7.27
C ILE A 203 -35.15 0.76 -7.97
N ALA A 204 -35.75 0.95 -9.14
CA ALA A 204 -36.33 -0.13 -9.92
C ALA A 204 -35.32 -1.24 -10.20
N LEU A 205 -34.10 -0.87 -10.60
CA LEU A 205 -33.00 -1.79 -10.84
C LEU A 205 -32.53 -2.54 -9.59
N ALA A 206 -32.55 -1.90 -8.42
CA ALA A 206 -32.18 -2.56 -7.17
C ALA A 206 -33.26 -3.54 -6.72
N LEU A 207 -34.53 -3.13 -6.70
CA LEU A 207 -35.65 -3.99 -6.30
C LEU A 207 -35.82 -5.21 -7.22
N ALA A 208 -35.45 -5.06 -8.49
CA ALA A 208 -35.47 -6.14 -9.46
C ALA A 208 -34.57 -7.33 -9.08
N THR A 209 -33.46 -7.07 -8.38
CA THR A 209 -32.52 -8.11 -7.93
C THR A 209 -32.67 -8.44 -6.43
N THR A 210 -33.58 -7.77 -5.73
CA THR A 210 -33.92 -8.02 -4.32
C THR A 210 -34.86 -9.21 -4.19
N PRO A 211 -34.61 -10.16 -3.27
CA PRO A 211 -35.52 -11.28 -2.98
C PRO A 211 -36.93 -10.82 -2.64
N VAL A 212 -37.92 -11.63 -3.03
CA VAL A 212 -39.33 -11.42 -2.67
C VAL A 212 -39.47 -11.43 -1.15
N GLY A 213 -40.19 -10.45 -0.60
CA GLY A 213 -40.35 -10.23 0.85
C GLY A 213 -39.39 -9.18 1.42
N LEU A 214 -38.27 -8.89 0.76
CA LEU A 214 -37.32 -7.86 1.19
C LEU A 214 -37.48 -6.53 0.44
N LYS A 215 -38.20 -6.53 -0.68
CA LYS A 215 -38.32 -5.36 -1.58
C LYS A 215 -38.92 -4.15 -0.86
N LEU A 216 -39.95 -4.40 -0.06
CA LEU A 216 -40.64 -3.32 0.65
C LEU A 216 -39.77 -2.72 1.76
N ALA A 217 -39.00 -3.55 2.47
CA ALA A 217 -38.09 -3.08 3.50
C ALA A 217 -36.99 -2.19 2.90
N TRP A 218 -36.39 -2.61 1.77
CA TRP A 218 -35.40 -1.79 1.06
C TRP A 218 -35.98 -0.49 0.52
N LEU A 219 -37.21 -0.53 -0.01
CA LEU A 219 -37.88 0.65 -0.51
C LEU A 219 -38.15 1.68 0.61
N ARG A 220 -38.53 1.24 1.80
CA ARG A 220 -38.66 2.10 2.99
C ARG A 220 -37.31 2.64 3.45
N LEU A 221 -36.24 1.86 3.36
CA LEU A 221 -34.90 2.37 3.66
C LEU A 221 -34.50 3.47 2.67
N PHE A 222 -34.75 3.29 1.37
CA PHE A 222 -34.48 4.33 0.36
C PHE A 222 -35.25 5.62 0.62
N GLU A 223 -36.46 5.53 1.17
CA GLU A 223 -37.25 6.68 1.61
C GLU A 223 -36.60 7.46 2.77
N ALA A 224 -35.90 6.76 3.67
CA ALA A 224 -35.21 7.39 4.80
C ALA A 224 -33.88 8.07 4.41
N ILE A 225 -33.35 7.80 3.21
CA ILE A 225 -32.11 8.42 2.72
C ILE A 225 -32.43 9.79 2.10
N PRO A 226 -31.65 10.86 2.42
CA PRO A 226 -31.87 12.15 1.80
C PRO A 226 -31.82 12.10 0.28
N GLU A 227 -32.80 12.77 -0.33
CA GLU A 227 -33.12 12.67 -1.74
C GLU A 227 -31.90 12.80 -2.67
N SER A 228 -31.03 13.77 -2.41
CA SER A 228 -29.84 14.04 -3.23
C SER A 228 -28.84 12.88 -3.25
N ARG A 229 -28.92 11.96 -2.29
CA ARG A 229 -28.01 10.82 -2.13
C ARG A 229 -28.60 9.49 -2.60
N VAL A 230 -29.92 9.39 -2.75
CA VAL A 230 -30.62 8.15 -3.13
C VAL A 230 -30.00 7.46 -4.36
N PRO A 231 -29.73 8.14 -5.51
CA PRO A 231 -29.16 7.46 -6.67
C PRO A 231 -27.78 6.84 -6.39
N ARG A 232 -26.92 7.56 -5.66
CA ARG A 232 -25.60 7.06 -5.26
C ARG A 232 -25.72 5.89 -4.29
N PHE A 233 -26.60 6.01 -3.31
CA PHE A 233 -26.85 4.96 -2.32
C PHE A 233 -27.30 3.66 -2.98
N VAL A 234 -28.30 3.75 -3.86
CA VAL A 234 -28.86 2.59 -4.55
C VAL A 234 -27.84 1.93 -5.48
N ARG A 235 -26.97 2.71 -6.14
CA ARG A 235 -25.85 2.16 -6.92
C ARG A 235 -24.89 1.35 -6.04
N ALA A 236 -24.53 1.88 -4.88
CA ALA A 236 -23.64 1.18 -3.94
C ALA A 236 -24.28 -0.11 -3.41
N VAL A 237 -25.57 -0.09 -3.06
CA VAL A 237 -26.35 -1.28 -2.63
C VAL A 237 -26.33 -2.39 -3.67
N ARG A 238 -26.43 -2.03 -4.96
CA ARG A 238 -26.33 -3.00 -6.06
C ARG A 238 -24.91 -3.52 -6.25
N ALA A 239 -23.93 -2.63 -6.19
CA ALA A 239 -22.51 -2.99 -6.34
C ALA A 239 -22.05 -3.96 -5.25
N SER A 240 -22.53 -3.78 -4.01
CA SER A 240 -22.26 -4.69 -2.89
C SER A 240 -23.18 -5.91 -2.82
N LYS A 241 -24.27 -5.96 -3.60
CA LYS A 241 -25.32 -6.99 -3.48
C LYS A 241 -25.98 -7.06 -2.09
N ALA A 242 -25.84 -6.02 -1.26
CA ALA A 242 -26.43 -5.97 0.08
C ALA A 242 -27.96 -6.11 0.05
N ASN A 243 -28.59 -5.77 -1.08
CA ASN A 243 -30.04 -5.93 -1.29
C ASN A 243 -30.56 -7.38 -1.30
N ARG A 244 -29.67 -8.37 -1.14
CA ARG A 244 -30.03 -9.78 -0.94
C ARG A 244 -30.33 -10.13 0.52
N LEU A 245 -29.98 -9.24 1.45
CA LEU A 245 -30.24 -9.39 2.88
C LEU A 245 -31.33 -8.41 3.32
N ALA A 246 -31.97 -8.68 4.46
CA ALA A 246 -32.89 -7.72 5.06
C ALA A 246 -32.13 -6.44 5.44
N PRO A 247 -32.67 -5.24 5.14
CA PRO A 247 -32.02 -4.00 5.56
C PRO A 247 -32.06 -3.89 7.09
N SER A 248 -30.97 -3.40 7.68
CA SER A 248 -30.91 -3.07 9.10
C SER A 248 -31.48 -1.68 9.37
N ASP A 249 -32.20 -1.53 10.49
CA ASP A 249 -32.71 -0.23 10.96
C ASP A 249 -31.57 0.76 11.31
N GLN A 250 -30.32 0.28 11.42
CA GLN A 250 -29.14 1.10 11.66
C GLN A 250 -28.56 1.75 10.39
N PHE A 251 -29.01 1.37 9.19
CA PHE A 251 -28.47 1.90 7.94
C PHE A 251 -28.52 3.43 7.80
N PRO A 252 -29.61 4.13 8.18
CA PRO A 252 -29.64 5.59 8.06
C PRO A 252 -28.54 6.29 8.86
N ALA A 253 -28.20 5.76 10.03
CA ALA A 253 -27.09 6.28 10.85
C ALA A 253 -25.73 6.00 10.17
N ALA A 254 -25.51 4.77 9.71
CA ALA A 254 -24.28 4.38 9.01
C ALA A 254 -24.07 5.15 7.69
N GLU A 255 -25.15 5.40 6.96
CA GLU A 255 -25.16 6.19 5.73
C GLU A 255 -24.83 7.66 6.02
N SER A 256 -25.37 8.22 7.11
CA SER A 256 -25.07 9.58 7.55
C SER A 256 -23.59 9.73 7.92
N ALA A 257 -23.00 8.74 8.61
CA ALA A 257 -21.57 8.73 8.89
C ALA A 257 -20.71 8.64 7.62
N ALA A 258 -21.11 7.83 6.64
CA ALA A 258 -20.43 7.76 5.34
C ALA A 258 -20.43 9.12 4.61
N ALA A 259 -21.49 9.92 4.79
CA ALA A 259 -21.65 11.23 4.17
C ALA A 259 -20.84 12.37 4.80
N LEU A 260 -20.22 12.15 5.96
CA LEU A 260 -19.30 13.13 6.57
C LEU A 260 -18.07 13.41 5.67
N GLY A 261 -17.74 12.52 4.73
CA GLY A 261 -16.68 12.71 3.73
C GLY A 261 -17.20 12.67 2.30
N LEU A 262 -17.80 13.77 1.82
CA LEU A 262 -18.47 13.84 0.51
C LEU A 262 -17.59 13.41 -0.68
N ALA A 263 -16.28 13.69 -0.64
CA ALA A 263 -15.33 13.30 -1.69
C ALA A 263 -15.13 11.78 -1.80
N SER A 264 -15.41 11.02 -0.73
CA SER A 264 -15.22 9.57 -0.63
C SER A 264 -16.52 8.82 -0.27
N TYR A 265 -17.68 9.46 -0.41
CA TYR A 265 -18.97 8.93 0.05
C TYR A 265 -19.28 7.53 -0.50
N GLU A 266 -19.09 7.31 -1.81
CA GLU A 266 -19.41 6.02 -2.44
C GLU A 266 -18.49 4.90 -1.94
N GLN A 267 -17.19 5.18 -1.72
CA GLN A 267 -16.24 4.20 -1.17
C GLN A 267 -16.60 3.84 0.28
N ARG A 268 -16.88 4.85 1.12
CA ARG A 268 -17.30 4.68 2.52
C ARG A 268 -18.60 3.92 2.64
N LEU A 269 -19.57 4.23 1.78
CA LEU A 269 -20.84 3.52 1.74
C LEU A 269 -20.67 2.07 1.28
N LEU A 270 -19.79 1.81 0.31
CA LEU A 270 -19.50 0.45 -0.11
C LEU A 270 -18.91 -0.39 1.03
N ALA A 271 -18.09 0.20 1.90
CA ALA A 271 -17.60 -0.45 3.11
C ALA A 271 -18.75 -0.83 4.06
N VAL A 272 -19.63 0.12 4.40
CA VAL A 272 -20.84 -0.11 5.23
C VAL A 272 -21.68 -1.27 4.68
N LEU A 273 -21.92 -1.27 3.38
CA LEU A 273 -22.78 -2.26 2.74
C LEU A 273 -22.13 -3.65 2.67
N LYS A 274 -20.82 -3.73 2.43
CA LYS A 274 -20.07 -4.99 2.47
C LYS A 274 -20.03 -5.57 3.88
N THR A 275 -19.90 -4.72 4.90
CA THR A 275 -19.99 -5.15 6.30
C THR A 275 -21.37 -5.72 6.62
N HIS A 276 -22.44 -5.10 6.13
CA HIS A 276 -23.79 -5.68 6.26
C HIS A 276 -23.92 -7.02 5.53
N GLU A 277 -23.32 -7.14 4.33
CA GLU A 277 -23.35 -8.38 3.54
C GLU A 277 -22.75 -9.57 4.29
N VAL A 278 -21.70 -9.35 5.08
CA VAL A 278 -21.05 -10.39 5.90
C VAL A 278 -21.69 -10.57 7.27
N GLY A 279 -22.76 -9.83 7.59
CA GLY A 279 -23.48 -9.92 8.87
C GLY A 279 -22.80 -9.21 10.05
N ALA A 280 -21.84 -8.33 9.79
CA ALA A 280 -21.13 -7.61 10.84
C ALA A 280 -21.93 -6.40 11.38
N PRO A 281 -21.71 -5.98 12.65
CA PRO A 281 -22.47 -4.89 13.26
C PRO A 281 -22.26 -3.54 12.57
N LEU A 282 -23.34 -2.93 12.05
CA LEU A 282 -23.28 -1.60 11.40
C LEU A 282 -22.82 -0.49 12.36
N ALA A 283 -23.15 -0.60 13.65
CA ALA A 283 -22.68 0.32 14.68
C ALA A 283 -21.15 0.43 14.72
N TYR A 284 -20.42 -0.67 14.47
CA TYR A 284 -18.97 -0.67 14.45
C TYR A 284 -18.44 0.15 13.26
N VAL A 285 -18.88 -0.12 12.03
CA VAL A 285 -18.39 0.63 10.85
C VAL A 285 -18.78 2.10 10.90
N THR A 286 -19.96 2.41 11.42
CA THR A 286 -20.40 3.80 11.66
C THR A 286 -19.37 4.52 12.54
N ALA A 287 -18.97 3.88 13.64
CA ALA A 287 -17.96 4.41 14.55
C ALA A 287 -16.58 4.59 13.87
N GLY A 288 -16.17 3.63 13.03
CA GLY A 288 -14.92 3.74 12.25
C GLY A 288 -14.93 4.90 11.24
N LEU A 289 -16.07 5.15 10.59
CA LEU A 289 -16.25 6.27 9.66
C LEU A 289 -16.23 7.63 10.36
N GLU A 290 -16.83 7.71 11.55
CA GLU A 290 -16.77 8.89 12.41
C GLU A 290 -15.34 9.19 12.84
N LEU A 291 -14.59 8.15 13.24
CA LEU A 291 -13.17 8.25 13.60
C LEU A 291 -12.33 8.74 12.41
N GLN A 292 -12.53 8.14 11.23
CA GLN A 292 -11.84 8.54 10.00
C GLN A 292 -12.13 10.00 9.63
N HIS A 293 -13.39 10.44 9.74
CA HIS A 293 -13.75 11.83 9.49
C HIS A 293 -13.09 12.79 10.48
N ARG A 294 -13.13 12.46 11.78
CA ARG A 294 -12.57 13.28 12.86
C ARG A 294 -11.07 13.52 12.67
N PHE A 295 -10.35 12.53 12.15
CA PHE A 295 -8.91 12.59 11.96
C PHE A 295 -8.46 12.95 10.53
N GLN A 296 -9.38 13.25 9.61
CA GLN A 296 -9.10 13.61 8.21
C GLN A 296 -8.26 12.56 7.42
N GLU A 297 -8.30 11.30 7.84
CA GLU A 297 -7.43 10.26 7.29
C GLU A 297 -8.00 9.55 6.05
N ARG A 298 -7.14 9.24 5.08
CA ARG A 298 -7.51 8.56 3.81
C ARG A 298 -7.28 7.05 3.88
N TRP A 299 -7.93 6.38 4.82
CA TRP A 299 -7.72 4.94 5.03
C TRP A 299 -8.87 4.12 4.47
N ASP A 300 -8.51 2.96 3.93
CA ASP A 300 -9.45 1.99 3.39
C ASP A 300 -10.07 1.16 4.54
N LEU A 301 -11.35 1.41 4.84
CA LEU A 301 -12.19 0.50 5.63
C LEU A 301 -12.56 -0.71 4.77
N VAL A 302 -11.59 -1.59 4.48
CA VAL A 302 -11.83 -2.79 3.66
C VAL A 302 -11.62 -4.04 4.52
N GLY A 303 -12.72 -4.63 4.99
CA GLY A 303 -12.70 -5.94 5.64
C GLY A 303 -14.00 -6.26 6.39
N PRO A 304 -14.37 -7.55 6.53
CA PRO A 304 -15.33 -7.98 7.52
C PRO A 304 -14.76 -7.69 8.92
N LEU A 305 -15.46 -6.89 9.72
CA LEU A 305 -15.01 -6.49 11.05
C LEU A 305 -16.08 -6.92 12.06
N GLU A 306 -15.71 -7.81 12.98
CA GLU A 306 -16.59 -8.31 14.04
C GLU A 306 -16.27 -7.54 15.32
N GLY A 307 -16.88 -6.36 15.49
CA GLY A 307 -16.64 -5.51 16.66
C GLY A 307 -17.93 -5.21 17.43
N PRO A 308 -17.91 -5.18 18.77
CA PRO A 308 -19.05 -4.74 19.56
C PRO A 308 -19.34 -3.25 19.31
N GLY A 309 -20.57 -2.81 19.60
CA GLY A 309 -20.90 -1.38 19.60
C GLY A 309 -20.12 -0.60 20.67
N GLY A 310 -19.99 0.72 20.50
CA GLY A 310 -19.38 1.61 21.52
C GLY A 310 -17.85 1.64 21.51
N MET A 311 -17.21 1.27 20.38
CA MET A 311 -15.76 1.25 20.26
C MET A 311 -15.11 2.63 20.21
N VAL A 312 -15.73 3.62 19.58
CA VAL A 312 -15.16 4.98 19.51
C VAL A 312 -14.96 5.58 20.91
N PRO A 313 -15.99 5.62 21.79
CA PRO A 313 -15.78 6.10 23.16
C PRO A 313 -14.72 5.32 23.94
N TRP A 314 -14.53 4.03 23.64
CA TRP A 314 -13.49 3.21 24.27
C TRP A 314 -12.10 3.59 23.77
N VAL A 315 -11.89 3.70 22.45
CA VAL A 315 -10.61 4.14 21.85
C VAL A 315 -10.25 5.55 22.32
N GLU A 316 -11.22 6.46 22.39
CA GLU A 316 -11.00 7.84 22.85
C GLU A 316 -10.62 7.91 24.33
N ARG A 317 -11.28 7.14 25.19
CA ARG A 317 -10.89 7.06 26.61
C ARG A 317 -9.50 6.45 26.77
N LEU A 318 -9.15 5.51 25.89
CA LEU A 318 -7.90 4.79 25.94
C LEU A 318 -6.72 5.68 25.55
N LEU A 319 -6.77 6.31 24.39
CA LEU A 319 -5.64 7.08 23.83
C LEU A 319 -5.64 8.56 24.20
N GLY A 320 -6.70 9.05 24.84
CA GLY A 320 -6.90 10.47 25.09
C GLY A 320 -7.40 11.20 23.84
N SER A 321 -7.78 12.48 24.03
CA SER A 321 -8.41 13.31 22.99
C SER A 321 -7.39 14.11 22.15
N THR A 322 -6.13 13.68 22.08
CA THR A 322 -5.06 14.42 21.38
C THR A 322 -5.27 14.40 19.86
N ARG A 323 -5.00 15.53 19.20
CA ARG A 323 -5.30 15.78 17.77
C ARG A 323 -4.08 15.67 16.85
N ASP A 324 -2.99 15.08 17.33
CA ASP A 324 -1.82 14.89 16.47
C ASP A 324 -2.07 13.79 15.41
N TYR A 325 -1.44 13.92 14.26
CA TYR A 325 -1.56 13.01 13.12
C TYR A 325 -1.11 11.59 13.49
N GLU A 326 -0.03 11.44 14.26
CA GLU A 326 0.44 10.12 14.69
C GLU A 326 -0.56 9.42 15.64
N HIS A 327 -1.13 10.18 16.57
CA HIS A 327 -2.17 9.68 17.48
C HIS A 327 -3.43 9.25 16.73
N SER A 328 -3.79 9.99 15.68
CA SER A 328 -4.90 9.66 14.79
C SER A 328 -4.70 8.30 14.11
N ARG A 329 -3.47 8.07 13.62
CA ARG A 329 -3.06 6.79 13.02
C ARG A 329 -3.13 5.66 14.05
N GLN A 330 -2.61 5.87 15.25
CA GLN A 330 -2.67 4.87 16.31
C GLN A 330 -4.12 4.55 16.72
N ALA A 331 -4.99 5.55 16.86
CA ALA A 331 -6.39 5.37 17.21
C ALA A 331 -7.14 4.49 16.21
N TYR A 332 -6.93 4.72 14.92
CA TYR A 332 -7.56 3.90 13.90
C TYR A 332 -7.00 2.46 13.87
N ARG A 333 -5.69 2.27 14.10
CA ARG A 333 -5.11 0.92 14.22
C ARG A 333 -5.68 0.15 15.40
N VAL A 334 -5.78 0.79 16.56
CA VAL A 334 -6.41 0.21 17.77
C VAL A 334 -7.88 -0.12 17.51
N PHE A 335 -8.61 0.77 16.84
CA PHE A 335 -10.00 0.54 16.45
C PHE A 335 -10.15 -0.69 15.56
N ARG A 336 -9.30 -0.86 14.54
CA ARG A 336 -9.30 -2.03 13.65
C ARG A 336 -8.94 -3.31 14.39
N ALA A 337 -7.84 -3.27 15.16
CA ALA A 337 -7.39 -4.41 15.95
C ALA A 337 -8.49 -4.94 16.87
N ALA A 338 -9.25 -4.04 17.48
CA ALA A 338 -10.34 -4.43 18.35
C ALA A 338 -11.59 -5.01 17.65
N GLY A 339 -11.72 -4.83 16.32
CA GLY A 339 -12.74 -5.49 15.51
C GLY A 339 -12.25 -6.72 14.74
N SER A 340 -10.94 -7.01 14.76
CA SER A 340 -10.33 -8.12 14.01
C SER A 340 -9.63 -9.15 14.89
N LEU A 341 -9.17 -8.76 16.09
CA LEU A 341 -8.49 -9.62 17.05
C LEU A 341 -9.46 -9.95 18.18
N GLY A 342 -9.93 -11.21 18.23
CA GLY A 342 -10.83 -11.67 19.27
C GLY A 342 -10.24 -11.46 20.67
N GLU A 343 -11.05 -11.01 21.61
CA GLU A 343 -10.67 -10.68 23.01
C GLU A 343 -9.72 -9.48 23.17
N PHE A 344 -9.43 -8.70 22.12
CA PHE A 344 -8.49 -7.58 22.21
C PHE A 344 -8.89 -6.57 23.28
N ARG A 345 -10.16 -6.15 23.27
CA ARG A 345 -10.69 -5.20 24.25
C ARG A 345 -10.63 -5.76 25.67
N GLU A 346 -11.09 -6.99 25.87
CA GLU A 346 -11.10 -7.69 27.15
C GLU A 346 -9.69 -7.90 27.69
N LEU A 347 -8.72 -8.14 26.81
CA LEU A 347 -7.30 -8.18 27.18
C LEU A 347 -6.84 -6.81 27.67
N ILE A 348 -7.04 -5.74 26.89
CA ILE A 348 -6.61 -4.38 27.27
C ILE A 348 -7.28 -3.92 28.56
N ASP A 349 -8.58 -4.17 28.75
CA ASP A 349 -9.32 -3.76 29.95
C ASP A 349 -8.81 -4.49 31.23
N ARG A 350 -8.22 -5.68 31.10
CA ARG A 350 -7.58 -6.44 32.20
C ARG A 350 -6.18 -5.94 32.57
N LEU A 351 -5.53 -5.14 31.73
CA LEU A 351 -4.20 -4.61 32.00
C LEU A 351 -4.26 -3.44 33.00
N PRO A 352 -3.16 -3.14 33.72
CA PRO A 352 -3.07 -1.94 34.56
C PRO A 352 -3.38 -0.67 33.75
N ASP A 353 -4.09 0.28 34.35
CA ASP A 353 -4.54 1.52 33.67
C ASP A 353 -3.42 2.22 32.89
N GLN A 354 -2.23 2.33 33.51
CA GLN A 354 -1.05 2.98 32.92
C GLN A 354 -0.47 2.23 31.71
N ALA A 355 -0.76 0.94 31.55
CA ALA A 355 -0.27 0.12 30.45
C ALA A 355 -1.28 0.01 29.29
N ARG A 356 -2.55 0.39 29.49
CA ARG A 356 -3.62 0.09 28.53
C ARG A 356 -3.38 0.71 27.16
N ALA A 357 -3.14 2.01 27.10
CA ALA A 357 -2.85 2.72 25.84
C ALA A 357 -1.57 2.20 25.15
N PRO A 358 -0.42 2.16 25.84
CA PRO A 358 0.82 1.59 25.31
C PRO A 358 0.63 0.20 24.70
N MET A 359 -0.03 -0.69 25.43
CA MET A 359 -0.24 -2.07 25.01
C MET A 359 -1.25 -2.18 23.88
N ALA A 360 -2.27 -1.32 23.82
CA ALA A 360 -3.18 -1.29 22.69
C ALA A 360 -2.48 -0.88 21.41
N ILE A 361 -1.59 0.11 21.47
CA ILE A 361 -0.75 0.53 20.32
C ILE A 361 0.11 -0.65 19.86
N VAL A 362 0.90 -1.23 20.77
CA VAL A 362 1.77 -2.39 20.49
C VAL A 362 1.01 -3.55 19.88
N LEU A 363 -0.08 -3.99 20.51
CA LEU A 363 -0.83 -5.17 20.07
C LEU A 363 -1.62 -4.90 18.77
N SER A 364 -1.99 -3.65 18.49
CA SER A 364 -2.65 -3.29 17.22
C SER A 364 -1.74 -3.52 16.01
N ALA A 365 -0.42 -3.61 16.19
CA ALA A 365 0.52 -3.95 15.12
C ALA A 365 0.31 -5.35 14.52
N ILE A 366 -0.32 -6.27 15.27
CA ILE A 366 -0.67 -7.61 14.77
C ILE A 366 -1.73 -7.50 13.66
N GLU A 367 -2.63 -6.53 13.77
CA GLU A 367 -3.66 -6.27 12.75
C GLU A 367 -3.02 -5.83 11.43
N ALA A 368 -1.97 -4.99 11.49
CA ALA A 368 -1.23 -4.56 10.30
C ALA A 368 -0.55 -5.72 9.56
N ARG A 369 -0.35 -6.87 10.21
CA ARG A 369 0.15 -8.12 9.59
C ARG A 369 -0.96 -9.01 9.01
N GLY A 370 -2.21 -8.55 9.01
CA GLY A 370 -3.36 -9.34 8.57
C GLY A 370 -3.98 -10.20 9.67
N ALA A 371 -3.83 -9.80 10.95
CA ALA A 371 -4.44 -10.46 12.10
C ALA A 371 -4.04 -11.95 12.27
N ASP A 372 -2.74 -12.24 12.19
CA ASP A 372 -2.19 -13.58 12.38
C ASP A 372 -2.57 -14.17 13.75
N ALA A 373 -3.37 -15.24 13.74
CA ALA A 373 -3.92 -15.87 14.94
C ALA A 373 -2.86 -16.59 15.80
N GLU A 374 -1.73 -17.02 15.25
CA GLU A 374 -0.63 -17.60 16.03
C GLU A 374 0.11 -16.53 16.80
N ILE A 375 0.42 -15.41 16.12
CA ILE A 375 1.08 -14.26 16.74
C ILE A 375 0.17 -13.64 17.80
N TRP A 376 -1.13 -13.50 17.53
CA TRP A 376 -2.10 -13.02 18.50
C TRP A 376 -2.14 -13.89 19.76
N ARG A 377 -2.25 -15.22 19.60
CA ARG A 377 -2.23 -16.14 20.74
C ARG A 377 -0.93 -16.07 21.54
N ALA A 378 0.20 -15.92 20.86
CA ALA A 378 1.50 -15.75 21.52
C ALA A 378 1.54 -14.44 22.32
N ALA A 379 1.09 -13.33 21.75
CA ALA A 379 1.07 -12.01 22.39
C ALA A 379 0.11 -11.98 23.60
N THR A 380 -1.08 -12.58 23.51
CA THR A 380 -2.02 -12.64 24.63
C THR A 380 -1.45 -13.36 25.86
N ARG A 381 -0.61 -14.38 25.68
CA ARG A 381 0.02 -15.13 26.80
C ARG A 381 1.05 -14.31 27.59
N VAL A 382 1.63 -13.29 26.96
CA VAL A 382 2.74 -12.50 27.52
C VAL A 382 2.37 -11.02 27.71
N ALA A 383 1.18 -10.59 27.27
CA ALA A 383 0.73 -9.21 27.35
C ALA A 383 0.75 -8.64 28.78
N VAL A 384 0.39 -9.43 29.79
CA VAL A 384 0.47 -9.00 31.20
C VAL A 384 1.92 -8.75 31.64
N SER A 385 2.85 -9.60 31.19
CA SER A 385 4.27 -9.45 31.49
C SER A 385 4.87 -8.24 30.76
N TRP A 386 4.48 -8.00 29.50
CA TRP A 386 4.86 -6.80 28.75
C TRP A 386 4.32 -5.52 29.40
N ALA A 387 3.05 -5.53 29.80
CA ALA A 387 2.42 -4.41 30.50
C ALA A 387 3.16 -4.08 31.81
N GLY A 388 3.51 -5.11 32.59
CA GLY A 388 4.31 -4.94 33.82
C GLY A 388 5.69 -4.34 33.54
N ALA A 389 6.36 -4.79 32.47
CA ALA A 389 7.66 -4.26 32.06
C ALA A 389 7.55 -2.79 31.62
N LEU A 390 6.59 -2.42 30.77
CA LEU A 390 6.40 -1.04 30.32
C LEU A 390 6.08 -0.08 31.47
N VAL A 391 5.28 -0.53 32.44
CA VAL A 391 4.93 0.26 33.64
C VAL A 391 6.15 0.46 34.55
N SER A 392 7.07 -0.51 34.60
CA SER A 392 8.29 -0.40 35.40
C SER A 392 9.40 0.44 34.73
N LEU A 393 9.22 0.85 33.47
CA LEU A 393 10.16 1.74 32.80
C LEU A 393 10.05 3.17 33.34
N PRO A 394 11.16 3.93 33.41
CA PRO A 394 11.12 5.37 33.59
C PRO A 394 10.20 6.01 32.55
N GLU A 395 9.44 7.03 32.95
CA GLU A 395 8.46 7.69 32.08
C GLU A 395 9.11 8.18 30.78
N THR A 396 10.32 8.73 30.86
CA THR A 396 11.08 9.22 29.69
C THR A 396 11.45 8.13 28.68
N HIS A 397 11.50 6.85 29.10
CA HIS A 397 11.89 5.72 28.24
C HIS A 397 10.72 4.83 27.82
N ARG A 398 9.49 5.15 28.25
CA ARG A 398 8.32 4.30 28.01
C ARG A 398 7.98 4.23 26.52
N GLU A 399 8.01 5.36 25.83
CA GLU A 399 7.79 5.46 24.39
C GLU A 399 8.77 4.59 23.59
N LYS A 400 10.05 4.61 23.99
CA LYS A 400 11.05 3.70 23.42
C LYS A 400 10.71 2.23 23.66
N GLY A 401 10.26 1.87 24.86
CA GLY A 401 9.84 0.51 25.17
C GLY A 401 8.64 0.04 24.34
N GLU A 402 7.65 0.92 24.16
CA GLU A 402 6.48 0.69 23.30
C GLU A 402 6.90 0.41 21.86
N ALA A 403 7.70 1.30 21.29
CA ALA A 403 8.14 1.20 19.93
C ALA A 403 9.02 -0.05 19.68
N LEU A 404 9.87 -0.45 20.63
CA LEU A 404 10.63 -1.71 20.52
C LEU A 404 9.72 -2.95 20.52
N LEU A 405 8.68 -3.00 21.35
CA LEU A 405 7.72 -4.11 21.35
C LEU A 405 6.90 -4.14 20.06
N GLU A 406 6.41 -2.98 19.61
CA GLU A 406 5.63 -2.85 18.39
C GLU A 406 6.39 -3.42 17.18
N GLN A 407 7.68 -3.09 17.07
CA GLN A 407 8.53 -3.55 15.96
C GLN A 407 8.78 -5.04 15.99
N LEU A 408 9.01 -5.61 17.18
CA LEU A 408 9.15 -7.05 17.30
C LEU A 408 7.87 -7.76 16.87
N VAL A 409 6.71 -7.26 17.28
CA VAL A 409 5.41 -7.79 16.88
C VAL A 409 5.26 -7.76 15.35
N LEU A 410 5.75 -6.70 14.69
CA LEU A 410 5.70 -6.56 13.23
C LEU A 410 6.58 -7.57 12.48
N GLN A 411 7.70 -8.00 13.06
CA GLN A 411 8.73 -8.78 12.33
C GLN A 411 8.85 -10.25 12.75
N VAL A 412 8.33 -10.64 13.92
CA VAL A 412 8.55 -11.99 14.44
C VAL A 412 7.91 -13.09 13.58
N ASP A 413 8.59 -14.21 13.39
CA ASP A 413 7.97 -15.39 12.77
C ASP A 413 6.92 -16.01 13.70
N ALA A 414 5.77 -16.42 13.16
CA ALA A 414 4.66 -16.96 13.94
C ALA A 414 5.04 -18.18 14.79
N LYS A 415 5.93 -19.05 14.27
CA LYS A 415 6.37 -20.28 14.97
C LYS A 415 7.26 -19.98 16.17
N GLU A 416 7.93 -18.83 16.16
CA GLU A 416 8.88 -18.44 17.20
C GLU A 416 8.33 -17.33 18.11
N ALA A 417 7.20 -16.72 17.75
CA ALA A 417 6.58 -15.59 18.45
C ALA A 417 6.49 -15.81 19.96
N GLN A 418 5.94 -16.94 20.42
CA GLN A 418 5.78 -17.19 21.85
C GLN A 418 7.10 -17.13 22.63
N ARG A 419 8.17 -17.74 22.08
CA ARG A 419 9.45 -17.85 22.79
C ARG A 419 10.22 -16.53 22.73
N ARG A 420 10.16 -15.82 21.60
CA ARG A 420 10.77 -14.49 21.43
C ARG A 420 10.07 -13.43 22.27
N PHE A 421 8.75 -13.49 22.37
CA PHE A 421 7.99 -12.56 23.20
C PHE A 421 8.27 -12.74 24.70
N ALA A 422 8.56 -13.97 25.14
CA ALA A 422 8.86 -14.26 26.54
C ALA A 422 10.16 -13.62 27.04
N VAL A 423 11.14 -13.34 26.17
CA VAL A 423 12.41 -12.71 26.57
C VAL A 423 12.35 -11.17 26.59
N MET A 424 11.29 -10.58 26.03
CA MET A 424 11.20 -9.12 25.87
C MET A 424 11.12 -8.31 27.15
N PRO A 425 10.38 -8.72 28.20
CA PRO A 425 10.37 -7.99 29.46
C PRO A 425 11.78 -7.70 29.99
N SER A 426 12.66 -8.71 29.98
CA SER A 426 14.04 -8.59 30.44
C SER A 426 14.88 -7.70 29.54
N LEU A 427 14.67 -7.75 28.22
CA LEU A 427 15.37 -6.87 27.31
C LEU A 427 14.94 -5.40 27.49
N LEU A 428 13.62 -5.15 27.59
CA LEU A 428 13.06 -3.81 27.79
C LEU A 428 13.56 -3.17 29.09
N ASP A 429 13.48 -3.90 30.20
CA ASP A 429 13.95 -3.45 31.52
C ASP A 429 15.42 -2.97 31.47
N ARG A 430 16.20 -3.57 30.58
CA ARG A 430 17.61 -3.30 30.39
C ARG A 430 17.90 -2.14 29.45
N VAL A 431 17.35 -2.15 28.24
CA VAL A 431 17.70 -1.16 27.19
C VAL A 431 16.83 0.10 27.23
N CYS A 432 15.76 0.13 28.01
CA CYS A 432 14.86 1.28 28.17
C CYS A 432 15.05 1.97 29.53
N ARG A 433 16.33 2.11 29.96
CA ARG A 433 16.72 2.84 31.17
C ARG A 433 18.07 3.54 30.95
N PRO A 434 18.44 4.54 31.76
CA PRO A 434 19.81 5.05 31.76
C PRO A 434 20.83 3.91 31.96
N PRO A 435 21.97 3.92 31.25
CA PRO A 435 22.52 5.01 30.44
C PRO A 435 22.07 5.05 28.97
N PHE A 436 21.08 4.24 28.57
CA PHE A 436 20.57 4.24 27.20
C PHE A 436 19.77 5.53 26.92
N ALA A 437 19.65 5.89 25.64
CA ALA A 437 18.84 7.04 25.21
C ALA A 437 17.35 6.83 25.57
N ASP A 438 16.68 7.92 25.93
CA ASP A 438 15.26 7.94 26.32
C ASP A 438 14.33 7.87 25.11
N VAL A 439 14.70 8.51 24.00
CA VAL A 439 13.99 8.47 22.73
C VAL A 439 14.70 7.56 21.72
N LEU A 440 13.92 6.88 20.89
CA LEU A 440 14.45 6.25 19.69
C LEU A 440 14.73 7.33 18.64
N VAL A 441 16.01 7.69 18.50
CA VAL A 441 16.54 8.72 17.59
C VAL A 441 16.17 8.48 16.11
N THR A 442 15.53 7.37 15.76
CA THR A 442 15.04 7.13 14.39
C THR A 442 13.71 6.36 14.38
N PRO A 443 12.65 6.90 13.75
CA PRO A 443 11.39 6.19 13.58
C PRO A 443 11.49 5.00 12.60
N VAL A 444 12.63 4.80 11.92
CA VAL A 444 12.88 3.62 11.06
C VAL A 444 13.53 2.50 11.88
N LEU A 445 12.80 2.00 12.86
CA LEU A 445 13.28 1.00 13.82
C LEU A 445 13.66 -0.33 13.18
N GLY A 446 13.05 -0.68 12.04
CA GLY A 446 13.44 -1.84 11.23
C GLY A 446 14.91 -1.84 10.76
N ARG A 447 15.68 -0.79 11.05
CA ARG A 447 17.12 -0.69 10.78
C ARG A 447 18.02 -0.92 12.01
N ALA A 448 17.47 -1.22 13.18
CA ALA A 448 18.24 -1.35 14.41
C ALA A 448 19.10 -2.64 14.46
N PRO A 449 20.42 -2.56 14.70
CA PRO A 449 21.29 -3.73 14.86
C PRO A 449 20.86 -4.70 15.97
N LEU A 450 20.32 -4.18 17.08
CA LEU A 450 19.80 -5.00 18.17
C LEU A 450 18.59 -5.85 17.72
N GLN A 451 17.73 -5.29 16.87
CA GLN A 451 16.56 -5.99 16.35
C GLN A 451 16.97 -7.19 15.49
N ALA A 452 17.96 -7.03 14.60
CA ALA A 452 18.48 -8.16 13.82
C ALA A 452 19.02 -9.30 14.68
N LEU A 453 19.71 -8.96 15.78
CA LEU A 453 20.19 -9.97 16.73
C LEU A 453 19.04 -10.70 17.38
N ILE A 454 18.01 -9.97 17.85
CA ILE A 454 16.82 -10.59 18.42
C ILE A 454 16.24 -11.53 17.38
N GLU A 455 15.86 -11.05 16.20
CA GLU A 455 15.19 -11.80 15.13
C GLU A 455 15.98 -13.01 14.62
N SER A 456 17.30 -12.90 14.50
CA SER A 456 18.09 -13.93 13.80
C SER A 456 18.78 -14.92 14.73
N LEU A 457 18.98 -14.59 16.01
CA LEU A 457 19.59 -15.53 16.95
C LEU A 457 18.63 -16.70 17.26
N PRO A 458 19.15 -17.94 17.30
CA PRO A 458 18.45 -19.05 17.91
C PRO A 458 18.13 -18.74 19.37
N LEU A 459 16.99 -19.24 19.83
CA LEU A 459 16.48 -18.96 21.17
C LEU A 459 17.45 -19.30 22.30
N ALA A 460 18.26 -20.37 22.12
CA ALA A 460 19.28 -20.79 23.08
C ALA A 460 20.37 -19.73 23.33
N HIS A 461 20.54 -18.78 22.41
CA HIS A 461 21.55 -17.72 22.50
C HIS A 461 20.97 -16.37 22.95
N LEU A 462 19.64 -16.23 23.03
CA LEU A 462 19.00 -14.98 23.49
C LEU A 462 19.32 -14.71 24.97
N GLU A 463 19.43 -15.74 25.81
CA GLU A 463 19.88 -15.58 27.20
C GLU A 463 21.32 -15.05 27.28
N THR A 464 22.19 -15.47 26.35
CA THR A 464 23.57 -14.96 26.28
C THR A 464 23.59 -13.51 25.79
N LEU A 465 22.71 -13.13 24.85
CA LEU A 465 22.51 -11.74 24.46
C LEU A 465 22.06 -10.90 25.67
N LEU A 466 21.10 -11.40 26.46
CA LEU A 466 20.64 -10.76 27.69
C LEU A 466 21.71 -10.67 28.79
N ALA A 467 22.77 -11.48 28.73
CA ALA A 467 23.92 -11.40 29.63
C ALA A 467 25.09 -10.54 29.10
N THR A 468 25.05 -10.09 27.84
CA THR A 468 26.10 -9.27 27.20
C THR A 468 26.22 -7.93 27.91
N PRO A 469 27.41 -7.40 28.30
CA PRO A 469 27.53 -6.14 29.08
C PRO A 469 26.80 -4.91 28.48
N ASP A 470 26.29 -4.00 29.34
CA ASP A 470 25.56 -2.81 28.89
C ASP A 470 26.39 -1.92 27.96
N ALA A 471 27.70 -1.81 28.22
CA ALA A 471 28.62 -1.06 27.37
C ALA A 471 28.67 -1.57 25.91
N SER A 472 28.38 -2.86 25.68
CA SER A 472 28.27 -3.43 24.34
C SER A 472 26.94 -3.08 23.68
N LEU A 473 25.84 -3.11 24.43
CA LEU A 473 24.51 -2.73 23.95
C LEU A 473 24.43 -1.22 23.66
N LEU A 474 25.06 -0.37 24.47
CA LEU A 474 25.19 1.06 24.22
C LEU A 474 25.90 1.37 22.89
N LYS A 475 26.86 0.52 22.49
CA LYS A 475 27.50 0.65 21.17
C LYS A 475 26.56 0.28 20.02
N LEU A 476 25.65 -0.67 20.21
CA LEU A 476 24.58 -0.95 19.24
C LEU A 476 23.66 0.26 19.12
N GLU A 477 23.21 0.82 20.25
CA GLU A 477 22.33 2.00 20.27
C GLU A 477 22.99 3.23 19.64
N THR A 478 24.23 3.54 20.01
CA THR A 478 24.99 4.65 19.43
C THR A 478 25.14 4.49 17.91
N LEU A 479 25.26 3.24 17.44
CA LEU A 479 25.30 2.96 16.00
C LEU A 479 23.93 3.15 15.34
N SER A 480 22.84 2.77 16.02
CA SER A 480 21.46 2.95 15.55
C SER A 480 21.10 4.41 15.28
N GLN A 481 21.76 5.36 15.94
CA GLN A 481 21.56 6.80 15.71
C GLN A 481 22.04 7.27 14.32
N ARG A 482 22.63 6.38 13.51
CA ARG A 482 23.14 6.68 12.17
C ARG A 482 22.52 5.72 11.15
N ASP A 483 21.52 6.17 10.40
CA ASP A 483 20.74 5.37 9.44
C ASP A 483 21.56 4.38 8.59
N GLY A 484 22.52 4.88 7.80
CA GLY A 484 23.30 4.04 6.89
C GLY A 484 24.16 2.99 7.62
N PRO A 485 25.04 3.40 8.54
CA PRO A 485 25.81 2.47 9.38
C PRO A 485 24.96 1.46 10.16
N ALA A 486 23.79 1.87 10.67
CA ALA A 486 22.86 1.01 11.39
C ALA A 486 22.29 -0.07 10.48
N SER A 487 21.79 0.33 9.30
CA SER A 487 21.21 -0.58 8.31
C SER A 487 22.22 -1.67 7.90
N LEU A 488 23.46 -1.30 7.58
CA LEU A 488 24.49 -2.27 7.21
C LEU A 488 24.89 -3.19 8.35
N ALA A 489 24.98 -2.65 9.57
CA ALA A 489 25.26 -3.46 10.74
C ALA A 489 24.14 -4.46 11.00
N ARG A 490 22.88 -4.04 10.81
CA ARG A 490 21.71 -4.92 10.92
C ARG A 490 21.80 -6.08 9.94
N GLU A 491 22.00 -5.81 8.65
CA GLU A 491 22.12 -6.88 7.63
C GLU A 491 23.26 -7.85 7.97
N GLY A 492 24.44 -7.33 8.30
CA GLY A 492 25.59 -8.17 8.65
C GLY A 492 25.37 -8.97 9.94
N LEU A 493 24.79 -8.38 10.98
CA LEU A 493 24.48 -9.06 12.23
C LEU A 493 23.39 -10.11 12.05
N ALA A 494 22.41 -9.90 11.17
CA ALA A 494 21.37 -10.89 10.88
C ALA A 494 22.01 -12.17 10.32
N VAL A 495 22.89 -12.05 9.31
CA VAL A 495 23.59 -13.21 8.74
C VAL A 495 24.52 -13.86 9.77
N LEU A 496 25.28 -13.06 10.54
CA LEU A 496 26.17 -13.60 11.58
C LEU A 496 25.42 -14.30 12.72
N ALA A 497 24.29 -13.76 13.15
CA ALA A 497 23.47 -14.36 14.19
C ALA A 497 22.82 -15.67 13.74
N ALA A 498 22.41 -15.77 12.48
CA ALA A 498 21.83 -16.98 11.92
C ALA A 498 22.88 -18.10 11.75
N GLU A 499 24.03 -17.77 11.16
CA GLU A 499 25.04 -18.78 10.80
C GLU A 499 26.04 -19.06 11.93
N LEU A 500 26.36 -18.04 12.72
CA LEU A 500 27.42 -18.07 13.75
C LEU A 500 26.93 -17.52 15.10
N PRO A 501 25.82 -18.03 15.67
CA PRO A 501 25.16 -17.43 16.83
C PRO A 501 26.09 -17.32 18.05
N SER A 502 26.79 -18.41 18.40
CA SER A 502 27.73 -18.45 19.53
C SER A 502 28.86 -17.43 19.37
N PHE A 503 29.46 -17.36 18.17
CA PHE A 503 30.52 -16.40 17.89
C PHE A 503 30.00 -14.97 17.95
N THR A 504 28.81 -14.71 17.43
CA THR A 504 28.21 -13.37 17.37
C THR A 504 27.94 -12.81 18.77
N VAL A 505 27.28 -13.56 19.65
CA VAL A 505 27.01 -13.09 21.03
C VAL A 505 28.30 -12.94 21.84
N HIS A 506 29.27 -13.84 21.65
CA HIS A 506 30.57 -13.76 22.33
C HIS A 506 31.37 -12.55 21.81
N ALA A 507 31.44 -12.33 20.50
CA ALA A 507 32.08 -11.17 19.91
C ALA A 507 31.40 -9.85 20.32
N LEU A 508 30.08 -9.85 20.49
CA LEU A 508 29.36 -8.67 20.99
C LEU A 508 29.72 -8.39 22.45
N ALA A 509 29.81 -9.42 23.29
CA ALA A 509 30.12 -9.25 24.70
C ALA A 509 31.53 -8.70 24.95
N PHE A 510 32.52 -9.15 24.17
CA PHE A 510 33.93 -8.84 24.44
C PHE A 510 34.59 -7.91 23.41
N GLU A 511 34.12 -7.89 22.15
CA GLU A 511 34.71 -7.12 21.04
C GLU A 511 33.66 -6.32 20.22
N PRO A 512 32.69 -5.61 20.85
CA PRO A 512 31.53 -5.04 20.16
C PRO A 512 31.90 -4.07 19.04
N SER A 513 32.93 -3.23 19.24
CA SER A 513 33.35 -2.25 18.23
C SER A 513 33.93 -2.90 16.97
N ARG A 514 34.67 -4.00 17.13
CA ARG A 514 35.23 -4.76 16.00
C ARG A 514 34.15 -5.57 15.31
N LEU A 515 33.24 -6.17 16.09
CA LEU A 515 32.10 -6.91 15.55
C LEU A 515 31.24 -5.99 14.68
N LEU A 516 30.86 -4.82 15.20
CA LEU A 516 30.01 -3.89 14.46
C LEU A 516 30.67 -3.36 13.19
N ARG A 517 31.98 -3.11 13.22
CA ARG A 517 32.73 -2.74 12.01
C ARG A 517 32.71 -3.85 10.96
N SER A 518 32.88 -5.10 11.39
CA SER A 518 32.91 -6.27 10.49
C SER A 518 31.51 -6.63 9.99
N ALA A 519 30.49 -6.51 10.83
CA ALA A 519 29.08 -6.68 10.47
C ALA A 519 28.68 -5.63 9.42
N ARG A 520 29.03 -4.36 9.60
CA ARG A 520 28.81 -3.33 8.57
C ARG A 520 29.47 -3.67 7.25
N ALA A 521 30.72 -4.17 7.30
CA ALA A 521 31.42 -4.61 6.10
C ALA A 521 30.66 -5.76 5.41
N LEU A 522 30.20 -6.74 6.19
CA LEU A 522 29.46 -7.90 5.71
C LEU A 522 28.08 -7.53 5.13
N GLY A 523 27.36 -6.59 5.75
CA GLY A 523 26.04 -6.13 5.32
C GLY A 523 26.02 -5.39 3.98
N LEU A 524 27.19 -5.06 3.44
CA LEU A 524 27.36 -4.48 2.09
C LEU A 524 27.35 -5.54 0.98
N LEU A 525 27.39 -6.81 1.36
CA LEU A 525 27.35 -7.91 0.44
C LEU A 525 25.91 -8.40 0.35
N SER A 526 25.46 -8.77 -0.85
CA SER A 526 24.23 -9.56 -1.00
C SER A 526 24.30 -10.80 -0.10
N THR A 527 23.18 -11.25 0.48
CA THR A 527 23.11 -12.38 1.41
C THR A 527 23.87 -13.61 0.93
N ALA A 528 23.73 -13.99 -0.35
CA ALA A 528 24.44 -15.14 -0.93
C ALA A 528 25.98 -15.02 -0.87
N VAL A 529 26.50 -13.81 -1.04
CA VAL A 529 27.94 -13.53 -0.98
C VAL A 529 28.40 -13.43 0.48
N ALA A 530 27.60 -12.84 1.37
CA ALA A 530 27.88 -12.85 2.80
C ALA A 530 28.03 -14.29 3.34
N LEU A 531 27.14 -15.20 2.92
CA LEU A 531 27.22 -16.64 3.25
C LEU A 531 28.46 -17.32 2.66
N GLU A 532 28.95 -16.91 1.49
CA GLU A 532 30.24 -17.38 0.96
C GLU A 532 31.41 -16.94 1.87
N VAL A 533 31.42 -15.67 2.29
CA VAL A 533 32.44 -15.13 3.19
C VAL A 533 32.40 -15.82 4.55
N ILE A 534 31.22 -16.08 5.11
CA ILE A 534 31.06 -16.81 6.38
C ILE A 534 31.61 -18.23 6.27
N ARG A 535 31.26 -18.98 5.21
CA ARG A 535 31.82 -20.34 5.01
C ARG A 535 33.34 -20.34 4.91
N ARG A 536 33.92 -19.33 4.24
CA ARG A 536 35.38 -19.15 4.20
C ARG A 536 35.96 -18.80 5.57
N PHE A 537 35.26 -18.00 6.36
CA PHE A 537 35.65 -17.64 7.71
C PHE A 537 35.65 -18.87 8.63
N GLU A 538 34.58 -19.66 8.66
CA GLU A 538 34.50 -20.93 9.41
C GLU A 538 35.55 -21.96 8.99
N GLY A 539 35.88 -21.96 7.70
CA GLY A 539 36.91 -22.81 7.11
C GLY A 539 38.34 -22.41 7.46
N HIS A 540 38.56 -21.19 7.96
CA HIS A 540 39.89 -20.62 8.10
C HIS A 540 40.62 -21.15 9.34
N ASP A 541 41.91 -21.47 9.20
CA ASP A 541 42.71 -22.11 10.25
C ASP A 541 42.68 -21.32 11.57
N LEU A 542 42.86 -19.99 11.52
CA LEU A 542 42.78 -19.11 12.69
C LEU A 542 41.45 -19.22 13.49
N VAL A 543 40.34 -19.53 12.81
CA VAL A 543 39.03 -19.72 13.47
C VAL A 543 38.96 -21.08 14.17
N ARG A 544 39.62 -22.09 13.61
CA ARG A 544 39.63 -23.47 14.10
C ARG A 544 40.67 -23.75 15.17
N LEU A 545 41.61 -22.83 15.41
CA LEU A 545 42.63 -23.00 16.44
C LEU A 545 42.01 -23.17 17.83
N ASP A 546 42.39 -24.25 18.51
CA ASP A 546 42.18 -24.44 19.94
C ASP A 546 43.51 -24.24 20.67
N LEU A 547 43.74 -23.03 21.17
CA LEU A 547 45.02 -22.70 21.81
C LEU A 547 45.20 -23.43 23.14
N ALA A 548 44.13 -23.85 23.81
CA ALA A 548 44.19 -24.48 25.12
C ALA A 548 44.89 -25.85 25.06
N SER A 549 44.74 -26.58 23.95
CA SER A 549 45.35 -27.89 23.73
C SER A 549 46.77 -27.86 23.13
N MET A 550 47.27 -26.69 22.75
CA MET A 550 48.57 -26.56 22.07
C MET A 550 49.74 -26.34 23.05
N THR A 551 50.94 -26.79 22.65
CA THR A 551 52.19 -26.33 23.27
C THR A 551 52.42 -24.84 22.95
N LEU A 552 53.30 -24.19 23.71
CA LEU A 552 53.57 -22.77 23.51
C LEU A 552 54.12 -22.48 22.10
N GLU A 553 55.05 -23.32 21.65
CA GLU A 553 55.71 -23.23 20.35
C GLU A 553 54.70 -23.45 19.21
N ALA A 554 53.89 -24.50 19.31
CA ALA A 554 52.86 -24.83 18.33
C ALA A 554 51.79 -23.73 18.24
N MET A 555 51.40 -23.13 19.37
CA MET A 555 50.48 -21.99 19.39
C MET A 555 51.03 -20.80 18.61
N VAL A 556 52.29 -20.40 18.89
CA VAL A 556 52.91 -19.26 18.22
C VAL A 556 53.03 -19.50 16.72
N GLU A 557 53.52 -20.68 16.33
CA GLU A 557 53.68 -21.07 14.93
C GLU A 557 52.32 -21.09 14.20
N ALA A 558 51.31 -21.74 14.78
CA ALA A 558 49.99 -21.86 14.16
C ALA A 558 49.31 -20.50 13.94
N ILE A 559 49.44 -19.57 14.90
CA ILE A 559 48.91 -18.21 14.76
C ILE A 559 49.68 -17.44 13.68
N ASP A 560 51.01 -17.49 13.68
CA ASP A 560 51.83 -16.76 12.72
C ASP A 560 51.64 -17.27 11.27
N GLN A 561 51.42 -18.57 11.09
CA GLN A 561 51.12 -19.17 9.78
C GLN A 561 49.71 -18.87 9.30
N ALA A 562 48.71 -18.99 10.17
CA ALA A 562 47.31 -18.84 9.78
C ALA A 562 46.92 -17.37 9.56
N ARG A 563 47.51 -16.41 10.30
CA ARG A 563 47.03 -15.03 10.35
C ARG A 563 47.45 -14.21 9.11
N PRO A 564 46.50 -13.58 8.38
CA PRO A 564 46.84 -12.57 7.39
C PRO A 564 47.60 -11.39 8.01
N ARG A 565 48.58 -10.81 7.29
CA ARG A 565 49.44 -9.73 7.81
C ARG A 565 48.67 -8.53 8.38
N SER A 566 47.50 -8.22 7.80
CA SER A 566 46.64 -7.09 8.18
C SER A 566 45.71 -7.35 9.37
N VAL A 567 45.60 -8.58 9.84
CA VAL A 567 44.82 -8.96 11.03
C VAL A 567 45.72 -8.83 12.26
N HIS A 568 45.26 -8.38 13.41
CA HIS A 568 46.06 -8.28 14.64
C HIS A 568 46.65 -9.63 15.06
N ASN A 569 47.90 -9.63 15.53
CA ASN A 569 48.51 -10.83 16.11
C ASN A 569 48.27 -10.85 17.63
N PRO A 570 47.51 -11.82 18.15
CA PRO A 570 47.21 -11.89 19.58
C PRO A 570 48.44 -12.30 20.42
N VAL A 571 49.49 -12.83 19.79
CA VAL A 571 50.73 -13.23 20.47
C VAL A 571 51.64 -12.02 20.67
N SER A 572 51.97 -11.75 21.93
CA SER A 572 52.87 -10.67 22.30
C SER A 572 54.25 -10.80 21.62
N ALA A 573 54.88 -9.68 21.27
CA ALA A 573 56.22 -9.70 20.68
C ALA A 573 57.25 -10.35 21.63
N ARG A 574 57.03 -10.27 22.95
CA ARG A 574 57.89 -10.90 23.97
C ARG A 574 57.75 -12.42 23.97
N LEU A 575 56.52 -12.93 23.87
CA LEU A 575 56.27 -14.36 23.86
C LEU A 575 56.84 -15.00 22.59
N ARG A 576 56.72 -14.32 21.45
CA ARG A 576 57.40 -14.72 20.20
C ARG A 576 58.91 -14.72 20.34
N ALA A 577 59.50 -13.63 20.85
CA ALA A 577 60.94 -13.57 21.12
C ALA A 577 61.41 -14.66 22.10
N HIS A 578 60.56 -15.08 23.05
CA HIS A 578 60.87 -16.18 23.96
C HIS A 578 60.91 -17.53 23.27
N VAL A 579 59.90 -17.86 22.47
CA VAL A 579 59.85 -19.08 21.65
C VAL A 579 61.01 -19.16 20.67
N GLU A 580 61.41 -18.01 20.11
CA GLU A 580 62.57 -17.91 19.20
C GLU A 580 63.94 -17.91 19.93
N GLY A 581 63.97 -18.01 21.27
CA GLY A 581 65.21 -18.00 22.06
C GLY A 581 65.90 -16.63 22.16
N ARG A 582 65.30 -15.55 21.63
CA ARG A 582 65.79 -14.17 21.70
C ARG A 582 65.54 -13.49 23.05
N ALA A 583 64.63 -14.03 23.85
CA ALA A 583 64.33 -13.54 25.20
C ALA A 583 64.06 -14.71 26.17
N ARG A 584 64.23 -14.48 27.48
CA ARG A 584 63.82 -15.42 28.53
C ARG A 584 62.68 -14.83 29.34
N LEU A 585 61.53 -15.51 29.35
CA LEU A 585 60.39 -15.16 30.20
C LEU A 585 60.30 -16.12 31.39
N ARG A 586 59.82 -15.62 32.53
CA ARG A 586 59.51 -16.45 33.70
C ARG A 586 58.21 -17.23 33.47
N PRO A 587 57.99 -18.39 34.12
CA PRO A 587 56.77 -19.19 33.94
C PRO A 587 55.46 -18.40 34.06
N GLY A 588 55.31 -17.59 35.12
CA GLY A 588 54.11 -16.75 35.28
C GLY A 588 53.96 -15.62 34.24
N GLN A 589 55.03 -15.22 33.54
CA GLN A 589 54.94 -14.31 32.39
C GLN A 589 54.47 -15.05 31.13
N ILE A 590 54.91 -16.29 30.94
CA ILE A 590 54.47 -17.16 29.84
C ILE A 590 52.97 -17.44 29.98
N GLU A 591 52.52 -17.87 31.16
CA GLU A 591 51.10 -18.13 31.43
C GLU A 591 50.24 -16.88 31.21
N ARG A 592 50.70 -15.71 31.66
CA ARG A 592 50.01 -14.45 31.45
C ARG A 592 49.92 -14.07 29.97
N ASP A 593 51.02 -14.16 29.23
CA ASP A 593 51.05 -13.82 27.80
C ASP A 593 50.25 -14.86 26.98
N ARG A 594 50.21 -16.14 27.39
CA ARG A 594 49.33 -17.17 26.81
C ARG A 594 47.86 -16.85 27.04
N ALA A 595 47.46 -16.55 28.27
CA ALA A 595 46.09 -16.14 28.57
C ALA A 595 45.70 -14.84 27.83
N GLN A 596 46.66 -13.93 27.62
CA GLN A 596 46.44 -12.75 26.78
C GLN A 596 46.23 -13.11 25.30
N ALA A 597 47.00 -14.05 24.76
CA ALA A 597 46.83 -14.53 23.39
C ALA A 597 45.46 -15.23 23.21
N GLU A 598 45.05 -16.05 24.17
CA GLU A 598 43.72 -16.69 24.20
C GLU A 598 42.59 -15.65 24.20
N ARG A 599 42.67 -14.63 25.06
CA ARG A 599 41.71 -13.51 25.05
C ARG A 599 41.73 -12.71 23.74
N GLY A 600 42.92 -12.45 23.19
CA GLY A 600 43.12 -11.69 21.96
C GLY A 600 42.71 -12.44 20.68
N LEU A 601 42.54 -13.77 20.76
CA LEU A 601 42.17 -14.59 19.61
C LEU A 601 40.80 -14.21 19.06
N LEU A 602 39.84 -13.90 19.93
CA LEU A 602 38.52 -13.44 19.50
C LEU A 602 38.62 -12.15 18.69
N ALA A 603 39.37 -11.15 19.18
CA ALA A 603 39.62 -9.90 18.46
C ALA A 603 40.23 -10.13 17.07
N SER A 604 41.14 -11.11 16.97
CA SER A 604 41.81 -11.49 15.73
C SER A 604 40.86 -12.21 14.76
N ARG A 605 39.97 -13.07 15.27
CA ARG A 605 38.91 -13.72 14.49
C ARG A 605 37.92 -12.69 13.95
N VAL A 606 37.47 -11.74 14.76
CA VAL A 606 36.57 -10.69 14.29
C VAL A 606 37.24 -9.82 13.21
N GLU A 607 38.51 -9.45 13.37
CA GLU A 607 39.23 -8.73 12.31
C GLU A 607 39.45 -9.55 11.05
N LEU A 608 39.67 -10.86 11.17
CA LEU A 608 39.74 -11.77 10.03
C LEU A 608 38.45 -11.75 9.20
N LEU A 609 37.28 -11.70 9.85
CA LEU A 609 36.01 -11.57 9.13
C LEU A 609 35.97 -10.29 8.28
N GLY A 610 36.32 -9.14 8.86
CA GLY A 610 36.42 -7.88 8.10
C GLY A 610 37.47 -7.91 6.98
N PHE A 611 38.58 -8.61 7.21
CA PHE A 611 39.59 -8.86 6.17
C PHE A 611 39.03 -9.68 5.01
N LEU A 612 38.33 -10.79 5.28
CA LEU A 612 37.77 -11.66 4.24
C LEU A 612 36.72 -10.94 3.37
N VAL A 613 35.93 -10.05 3.97
CA VAL A 613 35.03 -9.14 3.22
C VAL A 613 35.83 -8.24 2.28
N THR A 614 36.86 -7.57 2.80
CA THR A 614 37.70 -6.65 2.02
C THR A 614 38.43 -7.39 0.89
N GLU A 615 38.94 -8.58 1.18
CA GLU A 615 39.61 -9.43 0.20
C GLU A 615 38.63 -9.88 -0.90
N HIS A 616 37.40 -10.26 -0.54
CA HIS A 616 36.35 -10.57 -1.52
C HIS A 616 36.08 -9.37 -2.43
N ALA A 617 35.95 -8.17 -1.84
CA ALA A 617 35.77 -6.92 -2.59
C ALA A 617 36.92 -6.66 -3.57
N GLN A 618 38.17 -6.78 -3.11
CA GLN A 618 39.38 -6.59 -3.90
C GLN A 618 39.47 -7.59 -5.06
N ARG A 619 39.19 -8.88 -4.81
CA ARG A 619 39.18 -9.93 -5.85
C ARG A 619 38.14 -9.61 -6.92
N ARG A 620 36.94 -9.17 -6.54
CA ARG A 620 35.94 -8.70 -7.50
C ARG A 620 36.42 -7.46 -8.24
N MET A 621 37.11 -6.54 -7.59
CA MET A 621 37.67 -5.37 -8.27
C MET A 621 38.89 -5.69 -9.14
N GLY A 622 39.49 -6.88 -9.03
CA GLY A 622 40.67 -7.26 -9.80
C GLY A 622 41.91 -6.48 -9.36
N THR A 623 41.89 -5.93 -8.15
CA THR A 623 42.99 -5.14 -7.57
C THR A 623 43.87 -6.06 -6.74
N LYS A 624 45.18 -6.07 -7.01
CA LYS A 624 46.16 -6.89 -6.28
C LYS A 624 46.83 -6.14 -5.12
N SER A 625 46.70 -4.82 -5.04
CA SER A 625 47.33 -3.98 -4.04
C SER A 625 46.55 -3.97 -2.72
N VAL A 626 47.28 -3.81 -1.62
CA VAL A 626 46.71 -3.43 -0.33
C VAL A 626 46.17 -2.02 -0.48
N LEU A 627 44.88 -1.84 -0.19
CA LEU A 627 44.22 -0.56 -0.34
C LEU A 627 44.33 0.25 0.95
N GLU A 628 44.47 1.57 0.77
CA GLU A 628 44.34 2.55 1.85
C GLU A 628 42.91 2.60 2.39
N SER A 629 42.70 3.27 3.53
CA SER A 629 41.38 3.35 4.18
C SER A 629 40.32 3.91 3.24
N ASP A 630 40.66 4.96 2.49
CA ASP A 630 39.73 5.68 1.63
C ASP A 630 39.32 4.86 0.39
N GLU A 631 40.29 4.18 -0.20
CA GLU A 631 40.08 3.28 -1.34
C GLU A 631 39.17 2.10 -0.97
N ARG A 632 39.32 1.56 0.25
CA ARG A 632 38.43 0.50 0.76
C ARG A 632 36.99 0.99 0.84
N LEU A 633 36.77 2.19 1.36
CA LEU A 633 35.42 2.75 1.45
C LEU A 633 34.79 2.94 0.06
N ALA A 634 35.56 3.42 -0.92
CA ALA A 634 35.07 3.51 -2.30
C ALA A 634 34.76 2.12 -2.91
N LEU A 635 35.57 1.10 -2.63
CA LEU A 635 35.22 -0.27 -3.04
C LEU A 635 33.92 -0.74 -2.41
N MET A 636 33.71 -0.43 -1.13
CA MET A 636 32.49 -0.78 -0.43
C MET A 636 31.26 -0.11 -1.07
N VAL A 637 31.36 1.16 -1.46
CA VAL A 637 30.29 1.85 -2.21
C VAL A 637 29.99 1.17 -3.55
N VAL A 638 31.02 0.71 -4.27
CA VAL A 638 30.83 -0.04 -5.54
C VAL A 638 30.09 -1.37 -5.34
N LEU A 639 30.22 -2.00 -4.16
CA LEU A 639 29.51 -3.23 -3.85
C LEU A 639 28.05 -2.98 -3.47
N ASP A 640 27.79 -1.90 -2.73
CA ASP A 640 26.48 -1.54 -2.19
C ASP A 640 25.52 -1.02 -3.26
N ILE A 641 26.03 -0.22 -4.20
CA ILE A 641 25.26 0.36 -5.30
C ILE A 641 24.71 -0.72 -6.23
N ASP A 642 23.42 -0.71 -6.52
CA ASP A 642 22.77 -1.62 -7.46
C ASP A 642 22.77 -1.07 -8.88
N GLU A 643 22.53 0.23 -9.03
CA GLU A 643 22.41 0.90 -10.32
C GLU A 643 23.74 1.52 -10.75
N ASN A 644 24.07 1.53 -12.04
CA ASN A 644 25.37 2.04 -12.52
C ASN A 644 26.60 1.28 -11.98
N ARG A 645 26.44 0.21 -11.18
CA ARG A 645 27.51 -0.62 -10.60
C ARG A 645 28.61 -0.97 -11.60
N ARG A 646 28.24 -1.37 -12.82
CA ARG A 646 29.21 -1.72 -13.89
C ARG A 646 29.99 -0.49 -14.38
N ALA A 647 29.34 0.64 -14.56
CA ALA A 647 29.98 1.87 -15.01
C ALA A 647 30.92 2.41 -13.92
N LEU A 648 30.43 2.50 -12.67
CA LEU A 648 31.22 2.94 -11.53
C LEU A 648 32.42 2.03 -11.28
N ARG A 649 32.24 0.70 -11.29
CA ARG A 649 33.33 -0.27 -11.17
C ARG A 649 34.42 -0.06 -12.23
N ARG A 650 34.05 0.24 -13.48
CA ARG A 650 35.03 0.54 -14.54
C ARG A 650 35.77 1.84 -14.27
N ALA A 651 35.07 2.90 -13.83
CA ALA A 651 35.67 4.18 -13.49
C ALA A 651 36.68 4.04 -12.34
N ILE A 652 36.29 3.39 -11.23
CA ILE A 652 37.15 3.18 -10.07
C ILE A 652 38.35 2.27 -10.40
N ARG A 653 38.16 1.21 -11.20
CA ARG A 653 39.30 0.39 -11.67
C ARG A 653 40.31 1.17 -12.48
N ARG A 654 39.85 2.04 -13.38
CA ARG A 654 40.75 2.90 -14.17
C ARG A 654 41.49 3.87 -13.27
N TRP A 655 40.78 4.50 -12.33
CA TRP A 655 41.39 5.40 -11.35
C TRP A 655 42.48 4.70 -10.52
N LEU A 656 42.16 3.54 -9.94
CA LEU A 656 43.12 2.74 -9.16
C LEU A 656 44.34 2.32 -9.99
N GLY A 657 44.13 1.96 -11.26
CA GLY A 657 45.21 1.61 -12.20
C GLY A 657 46.15 2.80 -12.46
N SER A 658 45.60 3.99 -12.69
CA SER A 658 46.38 5.21 -12.89
C SER A 658 47.09 5.67 -11.61
N HIS A 659 46.44 5.54 -10.45
CA HIS A 659 47.01 5.86 -9.15
C HIS A 659 48.23 4.98 -8.83
N ALA A 660 48.13 3.68 -9.08
CA ALA A 660 49.23 2.73 -8.89
C ALA A 660 50.46 3.01 -9.79
N LEU A 661 50.26 3.70 -10.92
CA LEU A 661 51.34 4.11 -11.83
C LEU A 661 51.95 5.47 -11.46
N GLY A 662 51.55 6.09 -10.35
CA GLY A 662 52.00 7.42 -9.95
C GLY A 662 51.51 8.55 -10.87
N GLN A 663 50.54 8.27 -11.74
CA GLN A 663 49.95 9.25 -12.65
C GLN A 663 48.88 10.10 -11.94
N MET A 664 49.22 10.61 -10.75
CA MET A 664 48.34 11.52 -10.00
C MET A 664 48.34 12.89 -10.68
N GLY A 665 47.14 13.44 -10.91
CA GLY A 665 46.99 14.84 -11.35
C GLY A 665 46.50 15.06 -12.78
N THR A 666 46.03 14.03 -13.49
CA THR A 666 45.41 14.23 -14.80
C THR A 666 44.00 13.68 -14.82
N ARG A 667 43.12 14.33 -15.60
CA ARG A 667 41.71 13.99 -15.94
C ARG A 667 41.54 12.59 -16.59
N VAL A 668 42.39 11.62 -16.24
CA VAL A 668 42.70 10.40 -16.99
C VAL A 668 41.91 9.18 -16.53
N TRP A 669 41.21 9.26 -15.39
CA TRP A 669 40.27 8.19 -15.03
C TRP A 669 39.03 8.11 -15.93
N GLY A 670 38.82 9.14 -16.76
CA GLY A 670 38.04 9.04 -17.99
C GLY A 670 36.58 9.47 -17.88
N ARG A 671 36.18 10.19 -16.82
CA ARG A 671 34.85 10.81 -16.73
C ARG A 671 34.60 11.70 -17.96
N GLU A 672 35.50 12.64 -18.23
CA GLU A 672 35.43 13.55 -19.37
C GLU A 672 35.54 12.81 -20.70
N SER A 673 36.20 11.66 -20.72
CA SER A 673 36.41 10.86 -21.95
C SER A 673 35.18 10.07 -22.40
N HIS A 674 34.18 9.87 -21.54
CA HIS A 674 32.98 9.11 -21.89
C HIS A 674 32.23 9.81 -23.03
N PRO A 675 31.75 9.10 -24.08
CA PRO A 675 31.11 9.73 -25.23
C PRO A 675 29.96 10.68 -24.89
N ALA A 676 29.12 10.30 -23.92
CA ALA A 676 28.02 11.14 -23.42
C ALA A 676 28.53 12.43 -22.76
N ASN A 677 29.54 12.33 -21.89
CA ASN A 677 30.15 13.48 -21.21
C ASN A 677 30.86 14.41 -22.21
N ARG A 678 31.61 13.88 -23.18
CA ARG A 678 32.21 14.70 -24.24
C ARG A 678 31.18 15.43 -25.08
N SER A 679 30.09 14.75 -25.43
CA SER A 679 29.01 15.35 -26.21
C SER A 679 28.36 16.49 -25.44
N TRP A 680 28.16 16.29 -24.13
CA TRP A 680 27.66 17.34 -23.24
C TRP A 680 28.64 18.51 -23.12
N LEU A 681 29.93 18.27 -22.87
CA LEU A 681 30.96 19.32 -22.79
C LEU A 681 31.06 20.12 -24.09
N LYS A 682 30.99 19.45 -25.25
CA LYS A 682 31.00 20.12 -26.56
C LYS A 682 29.80 21.05 -26.75
N ARG A 683 28.62 20.69 -26.23
CA ARG A 683 27.43 21.57 -26.24
C ARG A 683 27.61 22.79 -25.30
N HIS A 684 28.47 22.68 -24.30
CA HIS A 684 28.74 23.70 -23.28
C HIS A 684 30.19 24.20 -23.34
N SER A 685 30.78 24.29 -24.54
CA SER A 685 32.22 24.56 -24.70
C SER A 685 32.67 25.92 -24.13
N GLY A 686 31.76 26.87 -23.98
CA GLY A 686 32.03 28.16 -23.31
C GLY A 686 32.16 28.06 -21.78
N LEU A 687 31.68 26.97 -21.17
CA LEU A 687 31.65 26.76 -19.72
C LEU A 687 32.70 25.76 -19.23
N GLU A 688 33.17 24.88 -20.12
CA GLU A 688 33.92 23.65 -19.80
C GLU A 688 35.09 23.89 -18.84
N THR A 689 35.98 24.85 -19.13
CA THR A 689 37.19 25.08 -18.33
C THR A 689 36.83 25.50 -16.90
N THR A 690 35.93 26.47 -16.75
CA THR A 690 35.48 26.96 -15.45
C THR A 690 34.71 25.87 -14.70
N TRP A 691 33.81 25.14 -15.38
CA TRP A 691 33.00 24.09 -14.79
C TRP A 691 33.83 22.93 -14.22
N LEU A 692 34.87 22.50 -14.95
CA LEU A 692 35.71 21.38 -14.54
C LEU A 692 36.75 21.74 -13.48
N ASN A 693 37.18 23.00 -13.43
CA ASN A 693 38.22 23.45 -12.50
C ASN A 693 37.64 24.08 -11.23
N GLY A 694 36.43 24.63 -11.31
CA GLY A 694 35.79 25.33 -10.20
C GLY A 694 36.46 26.66 -9.88
N ILE A 695 35.98 27.27 -8.80
CA ILE A 695 36.68 28.36 -8.10
C ILE A 695 37.08 27.89 -6.70
N ARG A 696 38.07 28.56 -6.09
CA ARG A 696 38.51 28.30 -4.72
C ARG A 696 38.26 29.53 -3.87
N ARG A 697 37.57 29.36 -2.74
CA ARG A 697 37.29 30.42 -1.78
C ARG A 697 37.76 30.02 -0.39
N VAL A 698 38.32 30.99 0.32
CA VAL A 698 38.66 30.87 1.74
C VAL A 698 37.75 31.83 2.49
N PHE A 699 37.13 31.37 3.57
CA PHE A 699 36.27 32.19 4.40
C PHE A 699 36.37 31.74 5.86
N GLU A 700 35.99 32.62 6.77
CA GLU A 700 35.90 32.30 8.19
C GLU A 700 34.44 32.04 8.54
N ALA A 701 34.17 30.90 9.18
CA ALA A 701 32.85 30.56 9.72
C ALA A 701 33.02 29.79 11.02
N ASP A 702 32.18 30.12 12.01
CA ASP A 702 32.19 29.48 13.33
C ASP A 702 33.59 29.49 14.01
N GLY A 703 34.36 30.56 13.77
CA GLY A 703 35.73 30.73 14.30
C GLY A 703 36.78 29.83 13.65
N ARG A 704 36.49 29.27 12.47
CA ARG A 704 37.41 28.40 11.71
C ARG A 704 37.58 28.92 10.29
N GLU A 705 38.79 28.80 9.76
CA GLU A 705 39.03 28.99 8.34
C GLU A 705 38.53 27.76 7.56
N LEU A 706 37.69 28.00 6.57
CA LEU A 706 37.13 27.00 5.68
C LEU A 706 37.54 27.28 4.23
N VAL A 707 37.89 26.21 3.51
CA VAL A 707 38.18 26.26 2.08
C VAL A 707 37.04 25.60 1.31
N LEU A 708 36.39 26.38 0.45
CA LEU A 708 35.38 25.93 -0.51
C LEU A 708 36.02 25.71 -1.88
N ALA A 709 35.94 24.48 -2.39
CA ALA A 709 36.44 24.12 -3.72
C ALA A 709 35.71 22.88 -4.25
N LEU A 710 35.82 22.65 -5.57
CA LEU A 710 35.37 21.39 -6.16
C LEU A 710 36.20 20.21 -5.66
N GLU A 711 35.53 19.12 -5.31
CA GLU A 711 36.17 17.82 -5.05
C GLU A 711 36.27 17.07 -6.38
N THR A 712 37.51 16.80 -6.80
CA THR A 712 37.80 16.15 -8.08
C THR A 712 38.26 14.70 -7.93
N ASP A 713 38.60 14.27 -6.72
CA ASP A 713 39.00 12.89 -6.47
C ASP A 713 37.75 11.99 -6.37
N PRO A 714 37.58 10.98 -7.24
CA PRO A 714 36.49 10.00 -7.15
C PRO A 714 36.25 9.43 -5.77
N ILE A 715 37.34 9.03 -5.13
CA ILE A 715 37.28 8.25 -3.91
C ILE A 715 36.69 9.14 -2.84
N GLN A 716 37.12 10.40 -2.84
CA GLN A 716 36.59 11.45 -2.00
C GLN A 716 35.13 11.77 -2.35
N ILE A 717 34.76 11.90 -3.64
CA ILE A 717 33.36 12.09 -4.05
C ILE A 717 32.45 10.96 -3.54
N LEU A 718 32.87 9.69 -3.63
CA LEU A 718 32.08 8.55 -3.13
C LEU A 718 31.92 8.53 -1.61
N GLN A 719 32.68 9.35 -0.88
CA GLN A 719 32.63 9.41 0.57
C GLN A 719 31.81 10.59 1.09
N VAL A 720 31.36 11.50 0.22
CA VAL A 720 30.67 12.75 0.62
C VAL A 720 29.44 12.49 1.49
N GLY A 721 28.69 11.43 1.19
CA GLY A 721 27.54 11.03 1.99
C GLY A 721 27.93 10.47 3.35
N THR A 722 29.04 9.74 3.43
CA THR A 722 29.55 9.14 4.67
C THR A 722 30.08 10.20 5.63
N TRP A 723 30.79 11.21 5.15
CA TRP A 723 31.29 12.30 6.01
C TRP A 723 30.18 13.18 6.55
N THR A 724 29.17 13.46 5.72
CA THR A 724 28.05 14.33 6.09
C THR A 724 26.91 13.59 6.77
N GLY A 725 27.00 12.26 6.92
CA GLY A 725 25.96 11.44 7.55
C GLY A 725 24.63 11.49 6.80
N THR A 726 24.65 11.58 5.47
CA THR A 726 23.44 11.71 4.65
C THR A 726 22.98 10.38 4.06
N CYS A 727 21.77 10.37 3.48
CA CYS A 727 21.17 9.23 2.78
C CYS A 727 21.97 8.73 1.57
N THR A 728 22.97 9.48 1.10
CA THR A 728 23.93 9.05 0.07
C THR A 728 25.18 8.40 0.66
N GLY A 729 25.31 8.31 1.98
CA GLY A 729 26.41 7.59 2.64
C GLY A 729 26.31 6.08 2.45
N LEU A 730 27.36 5.37 2.85
CA LEU A 730 27.40 3.91 2.81
C LEU A 730 26.23 3.30 3.61
N GLY A 731 25.40 2.46 2.97
CA GLY A 731 24.18 1.89 3.55
C GLY A 731 22.96 2.80 3.53
N GLY A 732 23.08 4.00 2.95
CA GLY A 732 21.98 4.92 2.77
C GLY A 732 21.09 4.53 1.58
N TYR A 733 19.80 4.83 1.67
CA TYR A 733 18.80 4.43 0.67
C TYR A 733 18.93 5.18 -0.68
N LEU A 734 19.84 6.15 -0.79
CA LEU A 734 20.10 6.94 -2.01
C LEU A 734 21.55 6.81 -2.48
N ILE A 735 22.23 5.73 -2.08
CA ILE A 735 23.63 5.52 -2.43
C ILE A 735 23.86 5.41 -3.94
N ASP A 736 22.89 4.93 -4.71
CA ASP A 736 22.97 4.88 -6.18
C ASP A 736 23.19 6.27 -6.80
N GLY A 737 22.70 7.32 -6.13
CA GLY A 737 22.93 8.71 -6.52
C GLY A 737 24.40 9.12 -6.52
N LEU A 738 25.24 8.54 -5.65
CA LEU A 738 26.69 8.83 -5.62
C LEU A 738 27.38 8.45 -6.93
N ALA A 739 26.93 7.37 -7.59
CA ALA A 739 27.51 6.95 -8.86
C ALA A 739 27.40 8.09 -9.90
N SER A 740 26.32 8.85 -9.90
CA SER A 740 26.15 9.97 -10.82
C SER A 740 27.12 11.12 -10.56
N LEU A 741 27.53 11.37 -9.31
CA LEU A 741 28.52 12.41 -8.98
C LEU A 741 29.92 12.07 -9.53
N VAL A 742 30.21 10.78 -9.63
CA VAL A 742 31.46 10.25 -10.21
C VAL A 742 31.38 10.12 -11.73
N LEU A 743 30.24 9.68 -12.26
CA LEU A 743 30.12 9.28 -13.66
C LEU A 743 29.69 10.42 -14.59
N ASP A 744 28.86 11.35 -14.12
CA ASP A 744 28.28 12.40 -14.95
C ASP A 744 29.07 13.69 -14.80
N VAL A 745 29.56 14.22 -15.92
CA VAL A 745 30.34 15.47 -15.90
C VAL A 745 29.48 16.70 -15.58
N ASN A 746 28.16 16.61 -15.79
CA ASN A 746 27.20 17.66 -15.43
C ASN A 746 26.94 17.73 -13.91
N ARG A 747 27.56 16.87 -13.10
CA ARG A 747 27.41 16.91 -11.64
C ARG A 747 28.78 17.14 -11.00
N GLN A 748 28.86 18.18 -10.17
CA GLN A 748 30.06 18.49 -9.39
C GLN A 748 29.72 18.51 -7.91
N VAL A 749 30.73 18.28 -7.07
CA VAL A 749 30.59 18.41 -5.62
C VAL A 749 31.53 19.51 -5.15
N VAL A 750 30.97 20.52 -4.49
CA VAL A 750 31.73 21.51 -3.72
C VAL A 750 31.85 21.01 -2.30
N VAL A 751 33.03 21.11 -1.71
CA VAL A 751 33.29 20.73 -0.32
C VAL A 751 33.85 21.91 0.46
N ALA A 752 33.38 22.06 1.70
CA ALA A 752 33.98 22.92 2.72
C ALA A 752 34.97 22.11 3.54
N LYS A 753 36.23 22.51 3.62
CA LYS A 753 37.26 21.84 4.44
C LYS A 753 37.84 22.79 5.49
N ASP A 754 37.89 22.36 6.74
CA ASP A 754 38.69 22.96 7.80
C ASP A 754 40.07 22.26 7.91
N ALA A 755 40.89 22.68 8.89
CA ALA A 755 42.21 22.09 9.14
C ALA A 755 42.16 20.62 9.62
N LEU A 756 41.02 20.17 10.15
CA LEU A 756 40.80 18.80 10.64
C LEU A 756 40.18 17.90 9.56
N GLY A 757 39.64 18.48 8.49
CA GLY A 757 39.02 17.75 7.40
C GLY A 757 37.73 18.41 6.93
N ARG A 758 36.88 17.66 6.25
CA ARG A 758 35.69 18.22 5.56
C ARG A 758 34.55 18.49 6.54
N VAL A 759 33.91 19.64 6.41
CA VAL A 759 32.83 20.12 7.30
C VAL A 759 31.45 20.02 6.63
N ALA A 760 31.36 20.33 5.34
CA ALA A 760 30.10 20.32 4.60
C ALA A 760 30.32 20.08 3.10
N ARG A 761 29.25 19.72 2.37
CA ARG A 761 29.28 19.51 0.92
C ARG A 761 28.02 20.04 0.24
N GLN A 762 28.14 20.43 -1.02
CA GLN A 762 27.03 20.83 -1.88
C GLN A 762 27.18 20.18 -3.25
N VAL A 763 26.08 19.73 -3.84
CA VAL A 763 26.06 19.21 -5.22
C VAL A 763 25.62 20.35 -6.14
N LEU A 764 26.37 20.54 -7.23
CA LEU A 764 26.06 21.49 -8.28
C LEU A 764 25.76 20.75 -9.58
N SER A 765 24.87 21.30 -10.40
CA SER A 765 24.60 20.83 -11.76
C SER A 765 24.24 21.98 -12.68
N ILE A 766 24.28 21.78 -14.00
CA ILE A 766 23.76 22.73 -14.98
C ILE A 766 22.44 22.18 -15.56
N SER A 767 21.39 23.01 -15.51
CA SER A 767 20.07 22.68 -16.05
C SER A 767 20.08 22.67 -17.58
N LYS A 768 19.04 22.09 -18.19
CA LYS A 768 18.85 22.16 -19.65
C LYS A 768 18.65 23.59 -20.18
N LYS A 769 18.36 24.56 -19.31
CA LYS A 769 18.24 25.99 -19.62
C LYS A 769 19.58 26.74 -19.50
N ASN A 770 20.70 26.03 -19.26
CA ASN A 770 22.01 26.61 -18.95
C ASN A 770 21.99 27.48 -17.70
N GLU A 771 21.40 26.99 -16.61
CA GLU A 771 21.41 27.65 -15.31
C GLU A 771 22.15 26.78 -14.29
N LEU A 772 22.88 27.41 -13.36
CA LEU A 772 23.51 26.72 -12.24
C LEU A 772 22.43 26.28 -11.25
N VAL A 773 22.40 24.99 -10.93
CA VAL A 773 21.48 24.39 -9.96
C VAL A 773 22.26 23.99 -8.71
N PRO A 774 22.26 24.85 -7.67
CA PRO A 774 22.77 24.48 -6.36
C PRO A 774 21.75 23.65 -5.58
N CYS A 775 22.17 22.46 -5.14
CA CYS A 775 21.44 21.71 -4.13
C CYS A 775 21.69 22.28 -2.73
N ALA A 776 20.91 21.88 -1.73
CA ALA A 776 21.18 22.25 -0.34
C ALA A 776 22.54 21.67 0.16
N PRO A 777 23.32 22.41 0.98
CA PRO A 777 24.49 21.91 1.65
C PRO A 777 24.11 20.91 2.72
N TYR A 778 24.98 19.93 2.89
CA TYR A 778 24.86 18.92 3.91
C TYR A 778 26.08 18.90 4.85
N PRO A 779 25.88 18.52 6.13
CA PRO A 779 24.59 18.11 6.72
C PRO A 779 23.59 19.28 6.84
N LEU A 780 22.28 18.99 6.93
CA LEU A 780 21.27 20.07 7.07
C LEU A 780 21.47 20.90 8.35
N SER A 781 22.18 20.35 9.33
CA SER A 781 22.61 21.04 10.55
C SER A 781 23.77 22.03 10.33
N THR A 782 24.23 22.23 9.09
CA THR A 782 25.26 23.21 8.74
C THR A 782 24.84 24.61 9.20
N SER A 783 25.78 25.32 9.85
CA SER A 783 25.54 26.66 10.40
C SER A 783 25.11 27.65 9.32
N SER A 784 24.40 28.71 9.73
CA SER A 784 23.97 29.79 8.82
C SER A 784 25.16 30.48 8.14
N ALA A 785 26.32 30.57 8.82
CA ALA A 785 27.55 31.14 8.28
C ALA A 785 28.12 30.30 7.13
N VAL A 786 28.26 28.98 7.33
CA VAL A 786 28.73 28.07 6.26
C VAL A 786 27.73 28.03 5.11
N ARG A 787 26.43 28.04 5.41
CA ARG A 787 25.37 28.16 4.41
C ARG A 787 25.48 29.45 3.58
N ALA A 788 25.74 30.59 4.22
CA ALA A 788 25.98 31.85 3.51
C ALA A 788 27.23 31.80 2.62
N ALA A 789 28.28 31.09 3.05
CA ALA A 789 29.48 30.91 2.25
C ALA A 789 29.23 30.08 0.97
N PHE A 790 28.45 28.99 1.04
CA PHE A 790 28.02 28.26 -0.16
C PHE A 790 27.21 29.13 -1.11
N ARG A 791 26.25 29.93 -0.60
CA ARG A 791 25.51 30.88 -1.46
C ARG A 791 26.41 31.89 -2.16
N SER A 792 27.39 32.43 -1.43
CA SER A 792 28.36 33.37 -2.02
C SER A 792 29.19 32.68 -3.12
N TYR A 793 29.61 31.44 -2.87
CA TYR A 793 30.30 30.60 -3.85
C TYR A 793 29.43 30.35 -5.08
N ASP A 794 28.17 29.99 -4.90
CA ASP A 794 27.23 29.70 -6.00
C ASP A 794 27.04 30.91 -6.93
N ALA A 795 26.85 32.10 -6.35
CA ALA A 795 26.68 33.34 -7.11
C ALA A 795 27.95 33.70 -7.90
N GLU A 796 29.13 33.61 -7.28
CA GLU A 796 30.41 33.90 -7.92
C GLU A 796 30.76 32.85 -8.99
N PHE A 797 30.44 31.58 -8.73
CA PHE A 797 30.68 30.50 -9.67
C PHE A 797 29.76 30.61 -10.88
N ALA A 798 28.48 30.92 -10.68
CA ALA A 798 27.54 31.22 -11.76
C ALA A 798 27.99 32.44 -12.59
N GLN A 799 28.46 33.50 -11.94
CA GLN A 799 29.04 34.67 -12.61
C GLN A 799 30.28 34.30 -13.44
N SER A 800 31.17 33.47 -12.89
CA SER A 800 32.39 33.00 -13.57
C SER A 800 32.08 32.08 -14.76
N LEU A 801 30.95 31.38 -14.71
CA LEU A 801 30.41 30.59 -15.81
C LEU A 801 29.65 31.45 -16.82
N GLY A 802 29.23 32.67 -16.48
CA GLY A 802 28.38 33.50 -17.33
C GLY A 802 26.95 32.97 -17.48
N ILE A 803 26.43 32.29 -16.45
CA ILE A 803 25.07 31.74 -16.38
C ILE A 803 24.33 32.23 -15.14
N ALA A 804 22.99 32.14 -15.14
CA ALA A 804 22.17 32.46 -13.98
C ALA A 804 22.11 31.29 -12.98
N VAL A 805 21.78 31.57 -11.72
CA VAL A 805 21.40 30.56 -10.74
C VAL A 805 19.90 30.23 -10.92
N SER A 806 19.57 28.94 -11.00
CA SER A 806 18.19 28.46 -11.16
C SER A 806 17.33 28.79 -9.95
N LEU A 807 16.11 29.30 -10.20
CA LEU A 807 15.07 29.50 -9.19
C LEU A 807 13.97 28.41 -9.24
N ASP A 808 14.06 27.48 -10.20
CA ASP A 808 13.12 26.36 -10.33
C ASP A 808 13.38 25.33 -9.22
N SER A 809 12.32 24.88 -8.53
CA SER A 809 12.43 23.89 -7.44
C SER A 809 12.67 22.46 -7.91
N TYR A 810 12.40 22.21 -9.19
CA TYR A 810 12.60 20.92 -9.85
C TYR A 810 13.17 21.14 -11.25
N PRO A 811 14.40 21.64 -11.37
CA PRO A 811 15.01 21.94 -12.66
C PRO A 811 15.30 20.63 -13.39
N GLU A 812 15.12 20.64 -14.71
CA GLU A 812 15.51 19.51 -15.55
C GLU A 812 17.02 19.57 -15.83
N PHE A 813 17.71 18.44 -15.66
CA PHE A 813 19.13 18.27 -16.00
C PHE A 813 19.31 17.12 -16.98
N ASP A 814 20.36 17.21 -17.80
CA ASP A 814 20.78 16.12 -18.67
C ASP A 814 21.31 14.95 -17.82
N ARG A 815 20.75 13.75 -18.04
CA ARG A 815 21.27 12.49 -17.51
C ARG A 815 22.27 11.94 -18.53
N LEU A 816 23.53 11.73 -18.14
CA LEU A 816 24.58 11.41 -19.10
C LEU A 816 24.94 9.93 -19.09
N VAL A 817 25.67 9.50 -18.07
CA VAL A 817 26.16 8.12 -17.94
C VAL A 817 25.33 7.37 -16.91
N ALA A 818 24.93 8.04 -15.83
CA ALA A 818 24.11 7.46 -14.77
C ALA A 818 22.63 7.40 -15.18
N THR A 819 21.99 6.25 -14.96
CA THR A 819 20.57 6.03 -15.29
C THR A 819 19.62 6.70 -14.30
N HIS A 820 20.04 6.79 -13.03
CA HIS A 820 19.25 7.36 -11.94
C HIS A 820 20.07 8.41 -11.17
N PRO A 821 20.06 9.65 -11.64
CA PRO A 821 20.59 10.75 -10.87
C PRO A 821 19.63 11.08 -9.72
N PHE A 822 20.10 10.91 -8.49
CA PHE A 822 19.38 11.40 -7.31
C PHE A 822 19.45 12.94 -7.24
N HIS A 823 18.34 13.60 -6.97
CA HIS A 823 18.28 15.06 -6.80
C HIS A 823 18.17 15.38 -5.31
N ASP A 824 19.22 16.00 -4.74
CA ASP A 824 19.08 16.71 -3.45
C ASP A 824 18.13 17.90 -3.69
N ASP A 825 17.23 18.21 -2.76
CA ASP A 825 16.29 19.34 -2.93
C ASP A 825 17.04 20.62 -3.33
N THR A 826 16.53 21.33 -4.35
CA THR A 826 17.13 22.60 -4.78
C THR A 826 17.13 23.56 -3.62
N TRP A 827 18.24 24.26 -3.43
CA TRP A 827 18.26 25.32 -2.44
C TRP A 827 17.47 26.52 -2.96
N ILE A 828 16.20 26.60 -2.55
CA ILE A 828 15.38 27.81 -2.65
C ILE A 828 14.94 28.15 -1.23
N GLU A 829 15.79 28.90 -0.51
CA GLU A 829 15.31 29.58 0.69
C GLU A 829 14.58 30.82 0.18
N ASP A 830 13.25 30.77 0.20
CA ASP A 830 12.44 31.97 0.22
C ASP A 830 12.85 32.76 1.48
N PRO A 831 13.46 33.96 1.35
CA PRO A 831 13.97 34.71 2.50
C PRO A 831 12.87 35.04 3.53
N GLU A 832 11.59 34.90 3.16
CA GLU A 832 10.44 35.11 4.04
C GLU A 832 9.85 33.84 4.65
N LYS A 833 10.28 32.64 4.22
CA LYS A 833 9.70 31.37 4.68
C LYS A 833 10.59 30.77 5.78
N PRO A 834 10.15 30.76 7.05
CA PRO A 834 10.90 30.10 8.10
C PRO A 834 11.12 28.64 7.71
N LEU A 835 12.34 28.14 7.94
CA LEU A 835 12.66 26.73 7.74
C LEU A 835 11.59 25.89 8.45
N PRO A 836 11.16 24.75 7.87
CA PRO A 836 10.37 23.79 8.63
C PRO A 836 11.12 23.53 9.92
N ASP A 837 10.43 23.71 11.05
CA ASP A 837 10.97 23.49 12.39
C ASP A 837 11.30 22.00 12.52
N THR A 838 12.46 21.62 12.00
CA THR A 838 13.10 20.36 12.33
C THR A 838 13.66 20.60 13.71
N GLY A 839 12.83 20.38 14.74
CA GLY A 839 13.29 20.35 16.13
C GLY A 839 14.59 19.52 16.25
N PRO A 840 15.35 19.68 17.35
CA PRO A 840 16.62 18.98 17.52
C PRO A 840 16.44 17.49 17.22
N ARG A 841 17.07 17.04 16.12
CA ARG A 841 17.13 15.63 15.71
C ARG A 841 18.14 14.88 16.55
#